data_AF-A0A452SAL3-F1
#
_entry.id   AF-A0A452SAL3-F1
#
_cell.length_a   1.000
_cell.length_b   1.000
_cell.length_c   1.000
_cell.angle_alpha   90.00
_cell.angle_beta   90.00
_cell.angle_gamma   90.00
#
_symmetry.space_group_name_H-M   'P 1'
#
loop_
_entity.id
_entity.type
_entity.pdbx_description
1 polymer ?
#
loop_
_entity_poly.entity_id
_entity_poly.type
_entity_poly.pdbx_seq_one_letter_code
_entity_poly.pdbx_strand_id
1 'polypeptide(L)'
;MDSGAPPASPSGPQPQPPLQPQARSRLNATASVEQDKSEVPRAPGPQVGPGPDVGDTAAPAVARAPSARSRERADRAGPVKGDVEVPFEEVLEKAKAGDPKAQTEVGKHYLQLAGAADEELNNCTAVGWLILAAKQGRREAVKLLRRCLADRKGITSENEQEVKQLSSETDLERAVRKAALVMYWKLNPKKKKQVAVSELLENVGQVNEHDGGAQPGPVPKSLQKQRRVLERLVSSESKSYIALDDFVEITKKYAKGIIPANLFLQDDDDDELAGKSPEDLPLRLKVVKYPLHAIMEIKEYLIDMASRAGVHWLSTIVPTHHINALIFFFIISNLTIDFFALFIPLVVFYLSFVSMVICTLKVFQDSRAWESFRTLTGLLLRFEPNLDVEQAEVNFGWNHLEPYLHFLLSVFFVIFSFPIASKDCIPCSELAVVSVFFTATSYMSLSASAEPYTRRALVTEVAAGLLSLLPTLPFDWRHLKLLGQTFFSVPVGPFVVLNASLPCLLYVYLLYLFFRMARLRNFKGTYCYLVPYLVCFMWCELSVVILLESTGLGLVRASMGYFLFLFALPILAAGLALMGLVHFARWFLSLELTKIAVTVVACSVPLLVRWWTKASFSVVEMVKSLTRSSIVKLILVWVSAVMLFCWFYVYRSEGMKVYNSTLTWQQYGFLCGPRAWKETNMARTQILCSHLEGHRVTWTGRFKYVRVTEIDNSAESAINMLPFFIGDWMRCLYGDAYPACSPGNASTAEEELCRLKQLAKHPCHIKKFDRYKFEITVGMPYRGANGSRSPEEDDVTKDIVLRASGEFKDVLLGLRQGSLIEFSTVLEGRLGSKWPVFELKAISCLNCMAQLSPARRHVKIERDWRSTVHGAVKFAFDFFFFPFLSAA
;
A
#
# COMPACT_ATOMS: atom_id res chain seq x y z
N MET A 1 -64.14 48.72 26.55
CA MET A 1 -64.48 49.24 27.88
C MET A 1 -63.85 48.34 28.91
N ASP A 2 -63.50 48.93 30.05
CA ASP A 2 -62.33 48.55 30.84
C ASP A 2 -62.69 47.64 32.02
N SER A 3 -61.70 46.90 32.54
CA SER A 3 -61.20 47.07 33.92
C SER A 3 -60.36 45.88 34.41
N GLY A 4 -59.41 46.15 35.31
CA GLY A 4 -58.98 45.20 36.34
C GLY A 4 -57.66 44.45 36.08
N ALA A 5 -56.64 44.77 36.88
CA ALA A 5 -55.43 43.97 37.08
C ALA A 5 -55.41 43.39 38.51
N PRO A 6 -54.53 42.42 38.80
CA PRO A 6 -53.99 42.26 40.16
C PRO A 6 -52.44 42.30 40.19
N PRO A 7 -51.80 42.88 41.23
CA PRO A 7 -50.34 42.96 41.34
C PRO A 7 -49.70 42.08 42.45
N ALA A 8 -48.37 41.97 42.36
CA ALA A 8 -47.37 41.77 43.43
C ALA A 8 -47.26 40.42 44.20
N SER A 9 -45.99 39.95 44.30
CA SER A 9 -45.44 39.06 45.35
C SER A 9 -43.89 39.20 45.35
N PRO A 10 -43.19 39.40 46.49
CA PRO A 10 -41.77 39.80 46.51
C PRO A 10 -40.76 38.77 47.08
N SER A 11 -39.48 39.15 47.06
CA SER A 11 -38.28 38.58 47.73
C SER A 11 -37.65 37.27 47.19
N GLY A 12 -36.30 37.27 47.08
CA GLY A 12 -35.44 36.15 46.64
C GLY A 12 -34.54 35.61 47.78
N PRO A 13 -33.24 35.26 47.58
CA PRO A 13 -32.35 35.49 46.43
C PRO A 13 -31.74 34.20 45.79
N GLN A 14 -30.81 34.36 44.84
CA GLN A 14 -30.26 33.30 43.98
C GLN A 14 -28.71 33.25 43.98
N PRO A 15 -28.06 32.09 44.17
CA PRO A 15 -26.62 31.90 43.94
C PRO A 15 -26.26 31.53 42.49
N GLN A 16 -25.00 31.78 42.09
CA GLN A 16 -24.48 31.62 40.72
C GLN A 16 -23.81 30.24 40.45
N PRO A 17 -23.72 29.79 39.18
CA PRO A 17 -22.94 28.62 38.78
C PRO A 17 -21.44 28.95 38.53
N PRO A 18 -20.50 28.02 38.80
CA PRO A 18 -19.08 28.20 38.52
C PRO A 18 -18.70 27.96 37.04
N LEU A 19 -17.57 28.52 36.61
CA LEU A 19 -17.14 28.63 35.21
C LEU A 19 -16.38 27.40 34.66
N GLN A 20 -16.44 27.20 33.34
CA GLN A 20 -15.45 26.43 32.57
C GLN A 20 -14.42 27.37 31.90
N PRO A 21 -13.10 27.09 31.95
CA PRO A 21 -12.10 27.83 31.17
C PRO A 21 -12.02 27.31 29.72
N GLN A 22 -12.15 28.21 28.74
CA GLN A 22 -11.74 27.94 27.35
C GLN A 22 -10.25 28.23 27.16
N ALA A 23 -9.51 27.31 26.55
CA ALA A 23 -8.13 27.55 26.14
C ALA A 23 -8.06 27.99 24.67
N ARG A 24 -7.48 29.16 24.38
CA ARG A 24 -7.18 29.62 23.02
C ARG A 24 -5.79 30.25 22.99
N SER A 25 -4.96 29.83 22.04
CA SER A 25 -3.53 30.16 21.99
C SER A 25 -3.23 31.55 21.41
N ARG A 26 -2.19 32.20 21.94
CA ARG A 26 -1.33 33.13 21.17
C ARG A 26 0.06 33.27 21.83
N LEU A 27 0.95 33.98 21.13
CA LEU A 27 2.41 33.87 21.22
C LEU A 27 3.08 35.11 21.85
N ASN A 28 4.37 34.90 22.20
CA ASN A 28 5.49 35.85 22.22
C ASN A 28 5.88 36.64 23.50
N ALA A 29 7.21 36.64 23.68
CA ALA A 29 8.09 37.75 24.07
C ALA A 29 8.42 38.05 25.56
N THR A 30 9.63 37.61 25.92
CA THR A 30 10.74 38.38 26.53
C THR A 30 10.68 38.93 27.97
N ALA A 31 11.86 38.85 28.60
CA ALA A 31 12.37 39.68 29.72
C ALA A 31 11.80 39.41 31.14
N SER A 32 12.60 39.48 32.23
CA SER A 32 14.08 39.51 32.36
C SER A 32 14.52 39.47 33.84
N VAL A 33 15.67 38.84 34.14
CA VAL A 33 16.59 39.17 35.28
C VAL A 33 16.00 38.88 36.70
N GLU A 34 16.72 38.61 37.80
CA GLU A 34 18.15 38.53 38.25
C GLU A 34 18.27 37.20 39.08
N GLN A 35 19.36 36.63 39.65
CA GLN A 35 20.85 36.69 39.72
C GLN A 35 21.26 35.33 40.41
N ASP A 36 22.47 34.78 40.49
CA ASP A 36 23.80 34.96 39.88
C ASP A 36 24.62 33.65 40.04
N LYS A 37 25.70 33.44 39.26
CA LYS A 37 27.09 33.44 39.77
C LYS A 37 28.13 33.30 38.65
N SER A 38 29.04 34.28 38.61
CA SER A 38 30.40 34.29 38.02
C SER A 38 31.17 32.95 37.95
N GLU A 39 32.14 32.73 37.05
CA GLU A 39 32.79 33.66 36.11
C GLU A 39 33.44 32.97 34.86
N VAL A 40 33.98 33.80 33.95
CA VAL A 40 34.67 33.47 32.69
C VAL A 40 35.86 34.46 32.55
N PRO A 41 36.53 34.71 31.40
CA PRO A 41 36.95 33.87 30.25
C PRO A 41 38.45 34.03 29.90
N ARG A 42 38.96 33.25 28.93
CA ARG A 42 39.60 33.72 27.66
C ARG A 42 40.46 32.65 26.95
N ALA A 43 40.51 32.76 25.62
CA ALA A 43 41.63 32.29 24.79
C ALA A 43 42.55 33.50 24.48
N PRO A 44 43.85 33.31 24.16
CA PRO A 44 44.25 32.83 22.83
C PRO A 44 45.35 31.74 22.86
N GLY A 45 45.83 31.31 21.68
CA GLY A 45 47.07 30.52 21.53
C GLY A 45 48.33 31.42 21.48
N PRO A 46 49.49 30.96 20.96
CA PRO A 46 49.76 29.68 20.26
C PRO A 46 51.09 28.98 20.72
N GLN A 47 51.60 28.07 19.86
CA GLN A 47 53.02 27.65 19.70
C GLN A 47 53.69 26.58 20.60
N VAL A 48 54.50 25.75 19.91
CA VAL A 48 55.76 25.07 20.31
C VAL A 48 55.68 23.83 21.26
N GLY A 49 56.52 22.82 20.95
CA GLY A 49 56.77 21.60 21.76
C GLY A 49 58.05 21.72 22.62
N PRO A 50 58.86 20.67 22.90
CA PRO A 50 58.93 19.33 22.28
C PRO A 50 58.66 18.18 23.29
N GLY A 51 59.21 16.98 23.06
CA GLY A 51 59.16 15.80 23.97
C GLY A 51 60.27 15.83 25.06
N PRO A 52 60.92 14.70 25.45
CA PRO A 52 61.07 13.43 24.71
C PRO A 52 61.03 12.11 25.56
N ASP A 53 61.43 10.98 24.95
CA ASP A 53 62.14 9.81 25.53
C ASP A 53 61.45 8.87 26.58
N VAL A 54 61.74 7.56 26.68
CA VAL A 54 62.53 6.61 25.83
C VAL A 54 62.09 5.14 26.10
N GLY A 55 62.24 4.27 25.08
CA GLY A 55 62.70 2.86 25.12
C GLY A 55 62.07 1.77 26.04
N ASP A 56 62.25 0.47 25.74
CA ASP A 56 62.91 -0.11 24.56
C ASP A 56 62.55 -1.58 24.22
N THR A 57 62.84 -1.93 22.96
CA THR A 57 62.92 -3.25 22.27
C THR A 57 62.33 -4.55 22.87
N ALA A 58 61.51 -5.25 22.05
CA ALA A 58 61.79 -6.63 21.58
C ALA A 58 60.93 -6.99 20.34
N ALA A 59 61.43 -7.85 19.43
CA ALA A 59 60.77 -8.28 18.18
C ALA A 59 61.36 -9.65 17.71
N PRO A 60 61.08 -10.21 16.51
CA PRO A 60 60.00 -9.98 15.53
C PRO A 60 59.27 -11.27 15.04
N ALA A 61 58.02 -11.18 14.52
CA ALA A 61 57.42 -12.28 13.75
C ALA A 61 56.33 -11.86 12.73
N VAL A 62 56.71 -11.85 11.45
CA VAL A 62 55.93 -12.14 10.22
C VAL A 62 54.39 -11.96 10.22
N ALA A 63 53.92 -10.97 9.46
CA ALA A 63 52.65 -11.03 8.73
C ALA A 63 52.90 -10.64 7.25
N ARG A 64 52.47 -11.46 6.29
CA ARG A 64 52.73 -11.26 4.84
C ARG A 64 51.55 -10.58 4.15
N ALA A 65 51.81 -9.47 3.44
CA ALA A 65 50.93 -8.93 2.42
C ALA A 65 51.53 -9.20 1.02
N PRO A 66 50.85 -9.92 0.11
CA PRO A 66 51.40 -10.24 -1.22
C PRO A 66 51.19 -9.10 -2.22
N SER A 67 52.27 -8.64 -2.87
CA SER A 67 52.21 -7.68 -3.96
C SER A 67 51.88 -8.36 -5.29
N ALA A 68 50.69 -8.09 -5.84
CA ALA A 68 50.24 -8.65 -7.11
C ALA A 68 50.83 -7.90 -8.33
N ARG A 69 52.14 -8.08 -8.56
CA ARG A 69 52.80 -7.68 -9.83
C ARG A 69 52.56 -8.76 -10.89
N SER A 70 51.71 -8.48 -11.88
CA SER A 70 51.62 -9.25 -13.14
C SER A 70 51.90 -8.30 -14.30
N ARG A 71 53.11 -8.32 -14.87
CA ARG A 71 53.49 -9.22 -15.98
C ARG A 71 52.63 -9.01 -17.24
N GLU A 72 52.86 -7.87 -17.88
CA GLU A 72 52.82 -7.83 -19.35
C GLU A 72 54.15 -8.43 -19.87
N ARG A 73 54.11 -9.08 -21.03
CA ARG A 73 55.16 -10.02 -21.48
C ARG A 73 56.12 -9.32 -22.44
N ALA A 74 57.40 -9.29 -22.10
CA ALA A 74 58.42 -8.87 -23.07
C ALA A 74 58.51 -9.91 -24.20
N ASP A 75 58.44 -9.44 -25.44
CA ASP A 75 58.84 -10.22 -26.61
C ASP A 75 59.80 -9.40 -27.47
N ARG A 76 60.89 -10.06 -27.85
CA ARG A 76 62.05 -9.67 -28.68
C ARG A 76 62.32 -8.20 -29.02
N ALA A 77 63.55 -7.78 -28.70
CA ALA A 77 64.20 -6.66 -29.37
C ALA A 77 64.25 -6.90 -30.90
N GLY A 78 63.69 -5.94 -31.64
CA GLY A 78 63.88 -5.72 -33.07
C GLY A 78 64.40 -4.29 -33.30
N PRO A 79 64.87 -3.94 -34.51
CA PRO A 79 65.67 -2.73 -34.71
C PRO A 79 64.88 -1.43 -34.47
N VAL A 80 65.63 -0.41 -34.06
CA VAL A 80 65.14 0.96 -33.86
C VAL A 80 64.55 1.52 -35.16
N LYS A 81 63.21 1.49 -35.24
CA LYS A 81 62.43 2.63 -35.69
C LYS A 81 62.13 3.41 -34.40
N GLY A 82 62.84 4.48 -34.07
CA GLY A 82 63.25 5.54 -34.99
C GLY A 82 62.05 6.47 -35.07
N ASP A 83 61.88 7.26 -34.00
CA ASP A 83 60.84 8.25 -33.91
C ASP A 83 61.06 9.28 -35.01
N VAL A 84 60.28 9.15 -36.08
CA VAL A 84 60.01 10.28 -36.95
C VAL A 84 59.18 11.23 -36.10
N GLU A 85 59.80 12.31 -35.62
CA GLU A 85 59.10 13.43 -35.03
C GLU A 85 58.11 13.96 -36.08
N VAL A 86 56.86 13.49 -35.97
CA VAL A 86 55.76 13.94 -36.84
C VAL A 86 55.66 15.44 -36.64
N PRO A 87 55.96 16.27 -37.66
CA PRO A 87 56.09 17.70 -37.47
C PRO A 87 54.80 18.25 -36.89
N PHE A 88 54.90 19.21 -35.95
CA PHE A 88 53.74 19.69 -35.21
C PHE A 88 52.60 20.13 -36.14
N GLU A 89 52.91 20.71 -37.31
CA GLU A 89 51.92 21.08 -38.31
C GLU A 89 51.13 19.88 -38.88
N GLU A 90 51.76 18.71 -39.07
CA GLU A 90 51.04 17.49 -39.50
C GLU A 90 50.16 16.93 -38.37
N VAL A 91 50.56 17.08 -37.11
CA VAL A 91 49.70 16.76 -35.95
C VAL A 91 48.56 17.77 -35.85
N LEU A 92 48.81 19.05 -36.12
CA LEU A 92 47.82 20.12 -36.10
C LEU A 92 46.80 19.96 -37.23
N GLU A 93 47.22 19.60 -38.44
CA GLU A 93 46.32 19.24 -39.55
C GLU A 93 45.48 18.00 -39.23
N LYS A 94 46.04 16.96 -38.60
CA LYS A 94 45.24 15.82 -38.10
C LYS A 94 44.24 16.23 -37.02
N ALA A 95 44.58 17.20 -36.17
CA ALA A 95 43.69 17.74 -35.13
C ALA A 95 42.55 18.59 -35.74
N LYS A 96 42.86 19.45 -36.73
CA LYS A 96 41.92 20.22 -37.56
C LYS A 96 40.98 19.27 -38.33
N ALA A 97 41.50 18.18 -38.90
CA ALA A 97 40.74 17.13 -39.57
C ALA A 97 39.89 16.25 -38.62
N GLY A 98 40.08 16.38 -37.31
CA GLY A 98 39.20 15.80 -36.29
C GLY A 98 39.73 14.57 -35.54
N ASP A 99 41.00 14.15 -35.70
CA ASP A 99 41.52 13.00 -34.95
C ASP A 99 41.60 13.30 -33.43
N PRO A 100 40.87 12.58 -32.55
CA PRO A 100 40.89 12.82 -31.12
C PRO A 100 42.24 12.47 -30.46
N LYS A 101 43.12 11.69 -31.10
CA LYS A 101 44.51 11.54 -30.63
C LYS A 101 45.26 12.83 -30.89
N ALA A 102 45.34 13.28 -32.14
CA ALA A 102 45.99 14.53 -32.53
C ALA A 102 45.48 15.75 -31.72
N GLN A 103 44.16 15.90 -31.53
CA GLN A 103 43.59 16.95 -30.69
C GLN A 103 44.07 16.89 -29.22
N THR A 104 44.33 15.69 -28.68
CA THR A 104 44.90 15.55 -27.33
C THR A 104 46.38 15.94 -27.29
N GLU A 105 47.15 15.59 -28.31
CA GLU A 105 48.58 15.93 -28.38
C GLU A 105 48.80 17.43 -28.65
N VAL A 106 47.99 18.05 -29.52
CA VAL A 106 47.94 19.52 -29.68
C VAL A 106 47.54 20.20 -28.37
N GLY A 107 46.53 19.68 -27.66
CA GLY A 107 46.15 20.19 -26.34
C GLY A 107 47.29 20.13 -25.32
N LYS A 108 48.05 19.02 -25.27
CA LYS A 108 49.27 18.90 -24.44
C LYS A 108 50.35 19.90 -24.84
N HIS A 109 50.59 20.07 -26.14
CA HIS A 109 51.61 20.99 -26.66
C HIS A 109 51.31 22.44 -26.25
N TYR A 110 50.04 22.86 -26.32
CA TYR A 110 49.63 24.17 -25.81
C TYR A 110 49.72 24.29 -24.28
N LEU A 111 49.46 23.23 -23.50
CA LEU A 111 49.73 23.24 -22.04
C LEU A 111 51.24 23.34 -21.71
N GLN A 112 52.12 22.83 -22.58
CA GLN A 112 53.57 22.95 -22.43
C GLN A 112 54.05 24.36 -22.82
N LEU A 113 53.56 24.88 -23.95
CA LEU A 113 53.79 26.26 -24.38
C LEU A 113 53.33 27.29 -23.34
N ALA A 114 52.19 27.07 -22.68
CA ALA A 114 51.70 27.92 -21.60
C ALA A 114 52.65 28.03 -20.39
N GLY A 115 53.60 27.10 -20.24
CA GLY A 115 54.68 27.18 -19.25
C GLY A 115 55.92 27.96 -19.71
N ALA A 116 55.95 28.45 -20.95
CA ALA A 116 57.08 29.14 -21.57
C ALA A 116 56.71 30.50 -22.18
N ALA A 117 55.49 30.67 -22.71
CA ALA A 117 54.97 31.92 -23.26
C ALA A 117 53.43 32.00 -23.13
N ASP A 118 52.89 33.22 -23.08
CA ASP A 118 51.46 33.56 -23.17
C ASP A 118 50.53 32.63 -22.37
N GLU A 119 50.78 32.50 -21.06
CA GLU A 119 50.16 31.46 -20.21
C GLU A 119 48.62 31.42 -20.33
N GLU A 120 47.93 32.56 -20.27
CA GLU A 120 46.46 32.58 -20.34
C GLU A 120 45.93 32.15 -21.71
N LEU A 121 46.52 32.67 -22.80
CA LEU A 121 46.10 32.38 -24.17
C LEU A 121 46.37 30.92 -24.55
N ASN A 122 47.55 30.41 -24.21
CA ASN A 122 47.94 29.03 -24.48
C ASN A 122 47.16 28.03 -23.62
N ASN A 123 46.88 28.33 -22.35
CA ASN A 123 45.99 27.47 -21.55
C ASN A 123 44.54 27.46 -22.07
N CYS A 124 43.98 28.62 -22.47
CA CYS A 124 42.64 28.68 -23.07
C CYS A 124 42.59 27.87 -24.39
N THR A 125 43.60 28.03 -25.25
CA THR A 125 43.73 27.28 -26.51
C THR A 125 43.85 25.78 -26.26
N ALA A 126 44.65 25.36 -25.28
CA ALA A 126 44.78 23.98 -24.85
C ALA A 126 43.43 23.40 -24.37
N VAL A 127 42.71 24.11 -23.51
CA VAL A 127 41.40 23.67 -23.00
C VAL A 127 40.40 23.52 -24.14
N GLY A 128 40.41 24.41 -25.15
CA GLY A 128 39.60 24.26 -26.36
C GLY A 128 39.85 22.95 -27.11
N TRP A 129 41.12 22.61 -27.39
CA TRP A 129 41.49 21.34 -28.04
C TRP A 129 41.16 20.12 -27.17
N LEU A 130 41.35 20.20 -25.85
CA LEU A 130 41.04 19.13 -24.91
C LEU A 130 39.53 18.91 -24.77
N ILE A 131 38.70 19.96 -24.87
CA ILE A 131 37.23 19.85 -24.95
C ILE A 131 36.83 19.07 -26.21
N LEU A 132 37.39 19.39 -27.38
CA LEU A 132 37.09 18.66 -28.62
C LEU A 132 37.45 17.17 -28.50
N ALA A 133 38.63 16.84 -27.98
CA ALA A 133 39.03 15.45 -27.75
C ALA A 133 38.18 14.74 -26.67
N ALA A 134 37.75 15.45 -25.62
CA ALA A 134 36.89 14.93 -24.56
C ALA A 134 35.44 14.70 -25.04
N LYS A 135 34.90 15.56 -25.92
CA LYS A 135 33.63 15.34 -26.63
C LYS A 135 33.70 14.05 -27.45
N GLN A 136 34.82 13.73 -28.07
CA GLN A 136 35.05 12.44 -28.74
C GLN A 136 35.30 11.24 -27.78
N GLY A 137 35.16 11.43 -26.47
CA GLY A 137 35.28 10.37 -25.46
C GLY A 137 36.72 9.97 -25.10
N ARG A 138 37.73 10.78 -25.45
CA ARG A 138 39.15 10.43 -25.21
C ARG A 138 39.52 10.53 -23.72
N ARG A 139 39.79 9.39 -23.08
CA ARG A 139 40.10 9.27 -21.63
C ARG A 139 41.24 10.20 -21.18
N GLU A 140 42.31 10.34 -21.96
CA GLU A 140 43.45 11.18 -21.60
C GLU A 140 43.13 12.68 -21.65
N ALA A 141 42.33 13.12 -22.62
CA ALA A 141 41.85 14.50 -22.66
C ALA A 141 40.98 14.84 -21.43
N VAL A 142 40.12 13.91 -21.01
CA VAL A 142 39.30 14.07 -19.78
C VAL A 142 40.15 14.13 -18.51
N LYS A 143 41.26 13.39 -18.41
CA LYS A 143 42.23 13.53 -17.30
C LYS A 143 42.86 14.92 -17.30
N LEU A 144 43.29 15.41 -18.47
CA LEU A 144 43.92 16.72 -18.61
C LEU A 144 42.92 17.85 -18.28
N LEU A 145 41.69 17.80 -18.80
CA LEU A 145 40.61 18.73 -18.43
C LEU A 145 40.33 18.75 -16.93
N ARG A 146 40.31 17.58 -16.27
CA ARG A 146 40.12 17.51 -14.81
C ARG A 146 41.26 18.18 -14.05
N ARG A 147 42.49 18.11 -14.58
CA ARG A 147 43.65 18.86 -14.04
C ARG A 147 43.52 20.36 -14.31
N CYS A 148 43.23 20.79 -15.54
CA CYS A 148 42.99 22.19 -15.88
C CYS A 148 41.87 22.83 -15.03
N LEU A 149 40.81 22.06 -14.72
CA LEU A 149 39.72 22.52 -13.85
C LEU A 149 40.14 22.68 -12.39
N ALA A 150 40.97 21.77 -11.87
CA ALA A 150 41.52 21.84 -10.51
C ALA A 150 42.58 22.95 -10.36
N ASP A 151 43.52 23.02 -11.31
CA ASP A 151 44.60 24.02 -11.39
C ASP A 151 44.06 25.39 -11.89
N ARG A 152 42.76 25.49 -12.20
CA ARG A 152 42.04 26.64 -12.79
C ARG A 152 42.57 27.19 -14.13
N LYS A 153 43.54 26.52 -14.76
CA LYS A 153 44.18 26.96 -16.01
C LYS A 153 43.26 26.82 -17.23
N GLY A 154 43.11 27.92 -17.98
CA GLY A 154 42.35 27.94 -19.25
C GLY A 154 40.82 27.85 -19.10
N ILE A 155 40.31 28.04 -17.87
CA ILE A 155 38.88 27.92 -17.56
C ILE A 155 38.21 29.30 -17.67
N THR A 156 37.33 29.48 -18.66
CA THR A 156 36.54 30.71 -18.87
C THR A 156 35.10 30.53 -18.39
N SER A 157 34.38 31.63 -18.19
CA SER A 157 32.94 31.59 -17.84
C SER A 157 32.09 30.82 -18.85
N GLU A 158 32.47 30.86 -20.12
CA GLU A 158 31.81 30.14 -21.22
C GLU A 158 32.14 28.63 -21.20
N ASN A 159 33.40 28.26 -20.98
CA ASN A 159 33.82 26.85 -21.04
C ASN A 159 33.65 26.09 -19.71
N GLU A 160 33.53 26.78 -18.56
CA GLU A 160 33.55 26.14 -17.24
C GLU A 160 32.43 25.09 -17.07
N GLN A 161 31.23 25.37 -17.58
CA GLN A 161 30.10 24.42 -17.50
C GLN A 161 30.38 23.13 -18.28
N GLU A 162 30.91 23.27 -19.50
CA GLU A 162 31.23 22.15 -20.38
C GLU A 162 32.43 21.34 -19.85
N VAL A 163 33.47 22.01 -19.35
CA VAL A 163 34.60 21.34 -18.70
C VAL A 163 34.15 20.60 -17.43
N LYS A 164 33.28 21.18 -16.61
CA LYS A 164 32.67 20.48 -15.45
C LYS A 164 31.86 19.26 -15.89
N GLN A 165 31.06 19.37 -16.95
CA GLN A 165 30.25 18.26 -17.48
C GLN A 165 31.15 17.12 -18.00
N LEU A 166 32.15 17.41 -18.83
CA LEU A 166 33.04 16.41 -19.43
C LEU A 166 34.03 15.79 -18.41
N SER A 167 34.45 16.55 -17.39
CA SER A 167 35.40 16.06 -16.38
C SER A 167 34.74 15.28 -15.23
N SER A 168 33.44 15.45 -14.98
CA SER A 168 32.67 14.70 -13.98
C SER A 168 32.15 13.34 -14.48
N GLU A 169 32.26 13.05 -15.78
CA GLU A 169 31.73 11.81 -16.36
C GLU A 169 32.48 10.55 -15.94
N THR A 170 31.68 9.55 -15.57
CA THR A 170 32.11 8.17 -15.33
C THR A 170 32.68 7.53 -16.59
N ASP A 171 33.52 6.50 -16.42
CA ASP A 171 34.12 5.79 -17.56
C ASP A 171 33.05 5.07 -18.41
N LEU A 172 31.95 4.60 -17.79
CA LEU A 172 30.75 4.11 -18.49
C LEU A 172 30.12 5.19 -19.37
N GLU A 173 29.83 6.38 -18.85
CA GLU A 173 29.20 7.47 -19.62
C GLU A 173 30.04 7.90 -20.82
N ARG A 174 31.37 7.89 -20.68
CA ARG A 174 32.31 8.21 -21.75
C ARG A 174 32.34 7.13 -22.84
N ALA A 175 32.29 5.85 -22.45
CA ALA A 175 32.17 4.73 -23.37
C ALA A 175 30.83 4.76 -24.14
N VAL A 176 29.72 5.06 -23.44
CA VAL A 176 28.40 5.23 -24.06
C VAL A 176 28.38 6.41 -25.03
N ARG A 177 28.95 7.58 -24.69
CA ARG A 177 29.07 8.68 -25.67
C ARG A 177 29.85 8.21 -26.90
N LYS A 178 31.03 7.59 -26.73
CA LYS A 178 31.87 7.16 -27.85
C LYS A 178 31.12 6.20 -28.78
N ALA A 179 30.41 5.22 -28.22
CA ALA A 179 29.55 4.31 -28.97
C ALA A 179 28.40 5.04 -29.69
N ALA A 180 27.70 5.95 -29.00
CA ALA A 180 26.59 6.73 -29.56
C ALA A 180 27.02 7.66 -30.70
N LEU A 181 28.20 8.29 -30.60
CA LEU A 181 28.76 9.14 -31.66
C LEU A 181 29.03 8.34 -32.94
N VAL A 182 29.69 7.19 -32.83
CA VAL A 182 29.99 6.32 -34.00
C VAL A 182 28.69 5.80 -34.62
N MET A 183 27.70 5.44 -33.79
CA MET A 183 26.38 5.00 -34.24
C MET A 183 25.62 6.12 -34.98
N TYR A 184 25.59 7.35 -34.42
CA TYR A 184 24.94 8.49 -35.05
C TYR A 184 25.56 8.83 -36.40
N TRP A 185 26.89 8.83 -36.53
CA TRP A 185 27.54 9.10 -37.82
C TRP A 185 27.35 7.97 -38.85
N LYS A 186 27.13 6.72 -38.43
CA LYS A 186 26.63 5.65 -39.33
C LYS A 186 25.18 5.91 -39.78
N LEU A 187 24.30 6.35 -38.87
CA LEU A 187 22.91 6.70 -39.16
C LEU A 187 22.74 8.01 -39.96
N ASN A 188 23.81 8.82 -40.05
CA ASN A 188 23.85 10.12 -40.70
C ASN A 188 25.04 10.20 -41.70
N PRO A 189 25.04 9.37 -42.77
CA PRO A 189 26.13 9.34 -43.75
C PRO A 189 26.29 10.69 -44.49
N LYS A 190 25.20 11.46 -44.60
CA LYS A 190 25.14 12.81 -45.19
C LYS A 190 25.69 13.91 -44.26
N LYS A 191 26.13 13.56 -43.04
CA LYS A 191 26.68 14.45 -41.99
C LYS A 191 25.88 15.73 -41.71
N LYS A 192 24.54 15.66 -41.74
CA LYS A 192 23.67 16.81 -41.45
C LYS A 192 23.78 17.22 -39.96
N LYS A 193 23.71 18.52 -39.66
CA LYS A 193 23.75 19.04 -38.28
C LYS A 193 22.55 18.58 -37.43
N GLN A 194 21.39 18.43 -38.07
CA GLN A 194 20.18 17.84 -37.52
C GLN A 194 19.63 16.86 -38.56
N VAL A 195 19.09 15.73 -38.12
CA VAL A 195 18.49 14.69 -38.99
C VAL A 195 17.03 14.55 -38.61
N ALA A 196 16.14 14.43 -39.61
CA ALA A 196 14.74 14.12 -39.36
C ALA A 196 14.62 12.69 -38.81
N VAL A 197 13.72 12.47 -37.84
CA VAL A 197 13.50 11.14 -37.23
C VAL A 197 13.31 10.07 -38.30
N SER A 198 12.51 10.33 -39.35
CA SER A 198 12.29 9.42 -40.49
C SER A 198 13.56 9.07 -41.28
N GLU A 199 14.43 10.04 -41.59
CA GLU A 199 15.69 9.78 -42.31
C GLU A 199 16.69 8.99 -41.45
N LEU A 200 16.66 9.19 -40.12
CA LEU A 200 17.47 8.40 -39.18
C LEU A 200 16.97 6.95 -39.12
N LEU A 201 15.64 6.74 -39.08
CA LEU A 201 14.98 5.43 -39.08
C LEU A 201 15.23 4.65 -40.39
N GLU A 202 15.22 5.33 -41.54
CA GLU A 202 15.56 4.75 -42.85
C GLU A 202 16.99 4.19 -42.87
N ASN A 203 17.95 4.95 -42.33
CA ASN A 203 19.37 4.53 -42.27
C ASN A 203 19.66 3.44 -41.20
N VAL A 204 18.69 3.03 -40.37
CA VAL A 204 18.89 1.94 -39.37
C VAL A 204 19.32 0.62 -40.04
N GLY A 205 18.93 0.38 -41.30
CA GLY A 205 19.39 -0.78 -42.06
C GLY A 205 20.93 -0.85 -42.23
N GLN A 206 21.55 0.30 -42.55
CA GLN A 206 22.99 0.43 -42.84
C GLN A 206 23.88 0.19 -41.61
N VAL A 207 23.32 0.22 -40.40
CA VAL A 207 24.07 0.01 -39.15
C VAL A 207 24.67 -1.40 -39.07
N ASN A 208 24.02 -2.39 -39.71
CA ASN A 208 24.36 -3.82 -39.61
C ASN A 208 25.20 -4.39 -40.77
N GLU A 209 25.54 -3.61 -41.81
CA GLU A 209 26.27 -4.06 -43.01
C GLU A 209 27.78 -4.34 -42.78
N HIS A 210 28.15 -4.95 -41.64
CA HIS A 210 29.54 -5.24 -41.29
C HIS A 210 29.86 -6.71 -41.05
N ASP A 211 28.84 -7.58 -40.93
CA ASP A 211 28.98 -9.01 -41.18
C ASP A 211 28.65 -9.26 -42.67
N GLY A 212 29.54 -9.97 -43.37
CA GLY A 212 29.68 -9.84 -44.83
C GLY A 212 28.66 -10.60 -45.69
N GLY A 213 28.28 -9.98 -46.82
CA GLY A 213 27.59 -10.63 -47.94
C GLY A 213 26.06 -10.64 -47.83
N ALA A 214 25.40 -9.96 -48.77
CA ALA A 214 23.95 -9.97 -48.88
C ALA A 214 23.45 -11.36 -49.37
N GLN A 215 23.11 -12.24 -48.43
CA GLN A 215 22.37 -13.48 -48.75
C GLN A 215 20.86 -13.19 -48.81
N PRO A 216 20.15 -13.64 -49.87
CA PRO A 216 18.70 -13.48 -49.98
C PRO A 216 17.98 -14.44 -49.02
N GLY A 217 17.58 -13.94 -47.85
CA GLY A 217 16.83 -14.69 -46.84
C GLY A 217 16.14 -13.75 -45.83
N PRO A 218 15.20 -14.27 -45.02
CA PRO A 218 14.53 -13.48 -43.99
C PRO A 218 15.54 -12.98 -42.94
N VAL A 219 15.46 -11.69 -42.61
CA VAL A 219 16.39 -11.02 -41.70
C VAL A 219 16.40 -11.72 -40.32
N PRO A 220 17.58 -12.06 -39.75
CA PRO A 220 17.66 -12.69 -38.43
C PRO A 220 16.88 -11.95 -37.35
N LYS A 221 16.08 -12.68 -36.55
CA LYS A 221 15.22 -12.11 -35.49
C LYS A 221 15.96 -11.24 -34.47
N SER A 222 17.25 -11.51 -34.25
CA SER A 222 18.14 -10.67 -33.43
C SER A 222 18.38 -9.28 -34.02
N LEU A 223 18.57 -9.18 -35.35
CA LEU A 223 18.73 -7.92 -36.06
C LEU A 223 17.41 -7.15 -36.17
N GLN A 224 16.27 -7.85 -36.35
CA GLN A 224 14.94 -7.23 -36.23
C GLN A 224 14.72 -6.62 -34.84
N LYS A 225 15.02 -7.35 -33.75
CA LYS A 225 14.87 -6.83 -32.37
C LYS A 225 15.82 -5.66 -32.08
N GLN A 226 17.06 -5.71 -32.56
CA GLN A 226 18.00 -4.58 -32.49
C GLN A 226 17.49 -3.34 -33.24
N ARG A 227 16.95 -3.53 -34.46
CA ARG A 227 16.32 -2.48 -35.26
C ARG A 227 15.16 -1.83 -34.48
N ARG A 228 14.16 -2.61 -34.06
CA ARG A 228 13.00 -2.09 -33.30
C ARG A 228 13.38 -1.32 -32.04
N VAL A 229 14.42 -1.74 -31.31
CA VAL A 229 14.88 -1.06 -30.09
C VAL A 229 15.59 0.28 -30.40
N LEU A 230 16.37 0.35 -31.48
CA LEU A 230 16.97 1.61 -31.94
C LEU A 230 15.90 2.56 -32.50
N GLU A 231 14.93 2.02 -33.26
CA GLU A 231 13.78 2.78 -33.77
C GLU A 231 12.95 3.39 -32.62
N ARG A 232 12.65 2.63 -31.57
CA ARG A 232 11.99 3.12 -30.34
C ARG A 232 12.78 4.19 -29.60
N LEU A 233 14.10 4.03 -29.48
CA LEU A 233 14.96 5.01 -28.81
C LEU A 233 14.91 6.35 -29.55
N VAL A 234 14.95 6.30 -30.88
CA VAL A 234 14.83 7.46 -31.79
C VAL A 234 13.42 8.07 -31.79
N SER A 235 12.35 7.26 -31.78
CA SER A 235 10.96 7.73 -31.77
C SER A 235 10.43 8.16 -30.40
N SER A 236 11.25 8.08 -29.35
CA SER A 236 10.84 8.42 -27.98
C SER A 236 10.81 9.93 -27.69
N GLU A 237 11.52 10.71 -28.50
CA GLU A 237 11.53 12.17 -28.48
C GLU A 237 10.24 12.78 -29.05
N SER A 238 9.86 13.96 -28.57
CA SER A 238 8.74 14.73 -29.16
C SER A 238 9.17 15.64 -30.30
N LYS A 239 10.49 15.81 -30.50
CA LYS A 239 11.06 16.55 -31.63
C LYS A 239 11.03 15.72 -32.92
N SER A 240 10.63 16.34 -34.02
CA SER A 240 10.73 15.74 -35.37
C SER A 240 12.15 15.65 -35.93
N TYR A 241 13.11 16.33 -35.29
CA TYR A 241 14.53 16.35 -35.63
C TYR A 241 15.39 16.02 -34.41
N ILE A 242 16.47 15.29 -34.62
CA ILE A 242 17.45 14.93 -33.58
C ILE A 242 18.81 15.52 -33.96
N ALA A 243 19.49 16.11 -32.97
CA ALA A 243 20.87 16.54 -33.05
C ALA A 243 21.84 15.49 -32.48
N LEU A 244 23.14 15.65 -32.75
CA LEU A 244 24.21 14.78 -32.23
C LEU A 244 24.15 14.64 -30.70
N ASP A 245 24.07 15.77 -30.00
CA ASP A 245 24.09 15.81 -28.53
C ASP A 245 22.79 15.28 -27.92
N ASP A 246 21.64 15.51 -28.55
CA ASP A 246 20.36 14.89 -28.17
C ASP A 246 20.46 13.36 -28.22
N PHE A 247 20.95 12.80 -29.33
CA PHE A 247 21.10 11.35 -29.49
C PHE A 247 22.07 10.74 -28.47
N VAL A 248 23.19 11.43 -28.21
CA VAL A 248 24.15 11.07 -27.16
C VAL A 248 23.49 11.09 -25.78
N GLU A 249 22.71 12.13 -25.44
CA GLU A 249 22.08 12.23 -24.13
C GLU A 249 20.95 11.21 -23.93
N ILE A 250 20.13 10.94 -24.95
CA ILE A 250 19.11 9.89 -24.92
C ILE A 250 19.76 8.52 -24.69
N THR A 251 20.80 8.19 -25.47
CA THR A 251 21.55 6.93 -25.32
C THR A 251 22.21 6.84 -23.93
N LYS A 252 22.75 7.95 -23.42
CA LYS A 252 23.34 8.05 -22.08
C LYS A 252 22.32 7.87 -20.95
N LYS A 253 21.12 8.46 -21.06
CA LYS A 253 20.00 8.27 -20.13
C LYS A 253 19.54 6.81 -20.12
N TYR A 254 19.34 6.24 -21.30
CA TYR A 254 18.92 4.84 -21.45
C TYR A 254 19.96 3.85 -20.92
N ALA A 255 21.25 4.09 -21.16
CA ALA A 255 22.36 3.28 -20.62
C ALA A 255 22.53 3.39 -19.09
N LYS A 256 22.00 4.45 -18.45
CA LYS A 256 21.85 4.55 -16.99
C LYS A 256 20.60 3.82 -16.47
N GLY A 257 19.78 3.22 -17.35
CA GLY A 257 18.48 2.69 -16.99
C GLY A 257 17.47 3.78 -16.63
N ILE A 258 17.39 4.84 -17.44
CA ILE A 258 16.33 5.86 -17.40
C ILE A 258 15.56 5.76 -18.72
N ILE A 259 14.33 5.27 -18.65
CA ILE A 259 13.53 4.92 -19.84
C ILE A 259 12.51 6.03 -20.14
N PRO A 260 12.40 6.51 -21.39
CA PRO A 260 11.36 7.45 -21.79
C PRO A 260 9.95 6.89 -21.55
N ALA A 261 9.06 7.67 -20.91
CA ALA A 261 7.73 7.19 -20.53
C ALA A 261 6.84 6.74 -21.71
N ASN A 262 7.12 7.22 -22.93
CA ASN A 262 6.38 6.86 -24.14
C ASN A 262 6.72 5.46 -24.67
N LEU A 263 7.83 4.85 -24.24
CA LEU A 263 8.34 3.58 -24.79
C LEU A 263 7.46 2.36 -24.48
N PHE A 264 6.55 2.47 -23.51
CA PHE A 264 5.74 1.37 -22.99
C PHE A 264 4.40 1.15 -23.71
N LEU A 265 4.06 1.99 -24.71
CA LEU A 265 2.74 2.00 -25.35
C LEU A 265 2.69 1.41 -26.77
N GLN A 266 3.83 0.96 -27.32
CA GLN A 266 3.91 0.53 -28.72
C GLN A 266 4.75 -0.75 -28.88
N ASP A 267 4.12 -1.87 -28.59
CA ASP A 267 4.55 -3.22 -28.93
C ASP A 267 3.32 -4.02 -29.37
N ASP A 268 3.36 -4.56 -30.58
CA ASP A 268 3.26 -6.01 -30.75
C ASP A 268 4.02 -6.41 -32.00
N ASP A 269 4.67 -7.57 -31.92
CA ASP A 269 5.14 -8.30 -33.09
C ASP A 269 3.97 -9.12 -33.66
N ASP A 270 3.83 -9.13 -34.99
CA ASP A 270 3.40 -10.25 -35.84
C ASP A 270 3.53 -9.79 -37.31
N ASP A 271 4.35 -10.48 -38.11
CA ASP A 271 4.82 -10.03 -39.44
C ASP A 271 3.76 -10.20 -40.57
N GLU A 272 2.45 -10.01 -40.28
CA GLU A 272 1.36 -10.19 -41.27
C GLU A 272 0.38 -8.99 -41.38
N LEU A 273 0.43 -7.98 -40.50
CA LEU A 273 -0.51 -6.84 -40.53
C LEU A 273 0.14 -5.45 -40.36
N ALA A 274 1.42 -5.30 -40.72
CA ALA A 274 2.13 -4.03 -40.62
C ALA A 274 1.52 -2.93 -41.53
N GLY A 275 1.06 -1.82 -40.92
CA GLY A 275 0.67 -0.60 -41.64
C GLY A 275 -0.70 0.01 -41.31
N LYS A 276 -1.53 -0.61 -40.45
CA LYS A 276 -2.82 -0.05 -40.02
C LYS A 276 -2.76 0.59 -38.64
N SER A 277 -3.64 1.56 -38.39
CA SER A 277 -3.72 2.27 -37.12
C SER A 277 -4.48 1.48 -36.05
N PRO A 278 -4.37 1.83 -34.75
CA PRO A 278 -5.18 1.22 -33.68
C PRO A 278 -6.70 1.48 -33.80
N GLU A 279 -7.12 2.32 -34.76
CA GLU A 279 -8.53 2.67 -35.03
C GLU A 279 -9.15 1.72 -36.07
N ASP A 280 -8.35 1.01 -36.86
CA ASP A 280 -8.79 0.14 -37.97
C ASP A 280 -9.08 -1.33 -37.57
N LEU A 281 -8.90 -1.71 -36.29
CA LEU A 281 -8.96 -3.10 -35.83
C LEU A 281 -10.31 -3.47 -35.19
N PRO A 282 -10.88 -4.66 -35.50
CA PRO A 282 -12.14 -5.10 -34.90
C PRO A 282 -12.01 -5.36 -33.39
N LEU A 283 -12.98 -4.86 -32.62
CA LEU A 283 -13.00 -4.85 -31.14
C LEU A 283 -12.59 -6.16 -30.47
N ARG A 284 -12.97 -7.32 -31.02
CA ARG A 284 -12.62 -8.63 -30.45
C ARG A 284 -11.11 -8.89 -30.42
N LEU A 285 -10.35 -8.38 -31.39
CA LEU A 285 -8.89 -8.51 -31.42
C LEU A 285 -8.23 -7.49 -30.47
N LYS A 286 -8.77 -6.26 -30.43
CA LYS A 286 -8.31 -5.17 -29.56
C LYS A 286 -8.42 -5.53 -28.06
N VAL A 287 -9.49 -6.21 -27.65
CA VAL A 287 -9.68 -6.69 -26.26
C VAL A 287 -8.70 -7.81 -25.88
N VAL A 288 -8.34 -8.70 -26.80
CA VAL A 288 -7.48 -9.87 -26.53
C VAL A 288 -5.99 -9.52 -26.55
N LYS A 289 -5.51 -8.76 -27.54
CA LYS A 289 -4.09 -8.37 -27.62
C LYS A 289 -3.74 -7.18 -26.70
N TYR A 290 -4.67 -6.23 -26.53
CA TYR A 290 -4.40 -4.98 -25.79
C TYR A 290 -5.33 -4.72 -24.59
N PRO A 291 -5.40 -5.63 -23.59
CA PRO A 291 -6.32 -5.49 -22.47
C PRO A 291 -6.09 -4.20 -21.66
N LEU A 292 -4.83 -3.78 -21.45
CA LEU A 292 -4.51 -2.52 -20.78
C LEU A 292 -4.96 -1.29 -21.57
N HIS A 293 -4.87 -1.31 -22.91
CA HIS A 293 -5.28 -0.19 -23.74
C HIS A 293 -6.81 -0.11 -23.79
N ALA A 294 -7.50 -1.23 -23.99
CA ALA A 294 -8.96 -1.30 -23.92
C ALA A 294 -9.50 -0.89 -22.54
N ILE A 295 -8.86 -1.31 -21.43
CA ILE A 295 -9.26 -0.90 -20.08
C ILE A 295 -8.98 0.60 -19.84
N MET A 296 -7.87 1.15 -20.35
CA MET A 296 -7.59 2.59 -20.26
C MET A 296 -8.55 3.43 -21.11
N GLU A 297 -8.88 2.99 -22.32
CA GLU A 297 -9.83 3.63 -23.24
C GLU A 297 -11.26 3.59 -22.67
N ILE A 298 -11.69 2.45 -22.11
CA ILE A 298 -12.98 2.32 -21.40
C ILE A 298 -13.00 3.16 -20.11
N LYS A 299 -11.89 3.20 -19.35
CA LYS A 299 -11.75 4.04 -18.15
C LYS A 299 -11.82 5.53 -18.51
N GLU A 300 -11.12 5.97 -19.55
CA GLU A 300 -11.12 7.36 -20.00
C GLU A 300 -12.49 7.73 -20.57
N TYR A 301 -13.16 6.83 -21.31
CA TYR A 301 -14.54 7.01 -21.73
C TYR A 301 -15.52 7.09 -20.54
N LEU A 302 -15.38 6.25 -19.51
CA LEU A 302 -16.19 6.31 -18.29
C LEU A 302 -15.94 7.57 -17.45
N ILE A 303 -14.68 8.02 -17.35
CA ILE A 303 -14.32 9.26 -16.65
C ILE A 303 -14.81 10.49 -17.42
N ASP A 304 -14.66 10.51 -18.75
CA ASP A 304 -15.17 11.60 -19.59
C ASP A 304 -16.70 11.63 -19.56
N MET A 305 -17.37 10.48 -19.66
CA MET A 305 -18.82 10.35 -19.47
C MET A 305 -19.27 10.88 -18.09
N ALA A 306 -18.60 10.46 -17.00
CA ALA A 306 -18.91 10.95 -15.65
C ALA A 306 -18.64 12.45 -15.48
N SER A 307 -17.61 12.98 -16.14
CA SER A 307 -17.29 14.42 -16.12
C SER A 307 -18.32 15.26 -16.90
N ARG A 308 -18.81 14.74 -18.03
CA ARG A 308 -19.81 15.38 -18.90
C ARG A 308 -21.22 15.33 -18.32
N ALA A 309 -21.54 14.36 -17.46
CA ALA A 309 -22.92 13.99 -17.14
C ALA A 309 -23.51 14.48 -15.79
N GLY A 310 -22.77 15.11 -14.87
CA GLY A 310 -23.45 15.60 -13.64
C GLY A 310 -22.74 16.43 -12.56
N VAL A 311 -21.40 16.46 -12.47
CA VAL A 311 -20.76 16.91 -11.21
C VAL A 311 -20.88 18.42 -10.94
N HIS A 312 -20.82 19.29 -11.97
CA HIS A 312 -20.66 20.74 -11.78
C HIS A 312 -21.93 21.48 -11.29
N TRP A 313 -23.13 20.93 -11.48
CA TRP A 313 -24.38 21.55 -10.99
C TRP A 313 -24.72 21.13 -9.55
N LEU A 314 -24.30 19.91 -9.16
CA LEU A 314 -24.48 19.39 -7.81
C LEU A 314 -23.52 20.02 -6.81
N SER A 315 -22.29 20.36 -7.23
CA SER A 315 -21.27 20.94 -6.36
C SER A 315 -21.49 22.41 -5.98
N THR A 316 -22.35 23.14 -6.70
CA THR A 316 -22.60 24.59 -6.49
C THR A 316 -23.88 24.91 -5.74
N ILE A 317 -24.86 24.00 -5.69
CA ILE A 317 -26.15 24.20 -5.00
C ILE A 317 -26.12 23.63 -3.57
N VAL A 318 -25.23 22.68 -3.30
CA VAL A 318 -25.19 21.91 -2.04
C VAL A 318 -24.02 22.38 -1.16
N PRO A 319 -24.23 22.69 0.14
CA PRO A 319 -23.16 22.96 1.11
C PRO A 319 -22.29 21.72 1.41
N THR A 320 -21.51 21.27 0.43
CA THR A 320 -20.79 19.99 0.43
C THR A 320 -19.93 19.77 1.67
N HIS A 321 -19.22 20.78 2.18
CA HIS A 321 -18.41 20.62 3.40
C HIS A 321 -19.26 20.31 4.65
N HIS A 322 -20.42 20.96 4.84
CA HIS A 322 -21.29 20.68 5.97
C HIS A 322 -22.07 19.37 5.80
N ILE A 323 -22.51 19.06 4.58
CA ILE A 323 -23.25 17.83 4.30
C ILE A 323 -22.32 16.61 4.31
N ASN A 324 -21.10 16.71 3.77
CA ASN A 324 -20.09 15.65 3.89
C ASN A 324 -19.63 15.48 5.34
N ALA A 325 -19.53 16.56 6.13
CA ALA A 325 -19.25 16.45 7.56
C ALA A 325 -20.42 15.78 8.32
N LEU A 326 -21.67 16.15 8.04
CA LEU A 326 -22.85 15.50 8.63
C LEU A 326 -22.97 14.04 8.21
N ILE A 327 -22.71 13.70 6.95
CA ILE A 327 -22.65 12.31 6.47
C ILE A 327 -21.51 11.55 7.16
N PHE A 328 -20.33 12.15 7.31
CA PHE A 328 -19.17 11.56 8.00
C PHE A 328 -19.45 11.32 9.49
N PHE A 329 -20.05 12.29 10.19
CA PHE A 329 -20.48 12.15 11.59
C PHE A 329 -21.65 11.17 11.74
N PHE A 330 -22.61 11.12 10.81
CA PHE A 330 -23.70 10.15 10.79
C PHE A 330 -23.21 8.72 10.56
N ILE A 331 -22.26 8.56 9.65
CA ILE A 331 -21.55 7.30 9.40
C ILE A 331 -20.80 6.90 10.68
N ILE A 332 -19.93 7.74 11.23
CA ILE A 332 -19.19 7.45 12.48
C ILE A 332 -20.14 7.17 13.66
N SER A 333 -21.28 7.86 13.77
CA SER A 333 -22.26 7.66 14.84
C SER A 333 -23.08 6.36 14.71
N ASN A 334 -23.09 5.72 13.54
CA ASN A 334 -23.77 4.42 13.32
C ASN A 334 -22.79 3.26 13.11
N LEU A 335 -21.52 3.54 12.77
CA LEU A 335 -20.44 2.57 12.69
C LEU A 335 -20.16 1.99 14.09
N THR A 336 -20.65 0.79 14.33
CA THR A 336 -20.31 0.03 15.53
C THR A 336 -18.85 -0.43 15.48
N ILE A 337 -18.28 -0.71 16.66
CA ILE A 337 -16.97 -1.38 16.78
C ILE A 337 -16.98 -2.68 15.96
N ASP A 338 -18.10 -3.40 15.92
CA ASP A 338 -18.29 -4.63 15.15
C ASP A 338 -18.32 -4.41 13.62
N PHE A 339 -18.79 -3.25 13.14
CA PHE A 339 -18.70 -2.92 11.71
C PHE A 339 -17.24 -2.61 11.34
N PHE A 340 -16.55 -1.79 12.14
CA PHE A 340 -15.12 -1.54 11.94
C PHE A 340 -14.30 -2.84 11.99
N ALA A 341 -14.67 -3.76 12.88
CA ALA A 341 -14.06 -5.08 13.02
C ALA A 341 -14.11 -5.91 11.73
N LEU A 342 -15.25 -5.84 11.03
CA LEU A 342 -15.49 -6.56 9.79
C LEU A 342 -14.87 -5.85 8.59
N PHE A 343 -15.13 -4.56 8.45
CA PHE A 343 -14.91 -3.82 7.21
C PHE A 343 -13.47 -3.36 7.02
N ILE A 344 -12.76 -2.96 8.08
CA ILE A 344 -11.38 -2.45 7.94
C ILE A 344 -10.42 -3.54 7.46
N PRO A 345 -10.39 -4.76 8.03
CA PRO A 345 -9.51 -5.83 7.53
C PRO A 345 -9.80 -6.19 6.07
N LEU A 346 -11.08 -6.23 5.68
CA LEU A 346 -11.48 -6.47 4.27
C LEU A 346 -10.98 -5.37 3.33
N VAL A 347 -11.14 -4.09 3.68
CA VAL A 347 -10.66 -2.97 2.85
C VAL A 347 -9.13 -2.97 2.76
N VAL A 348 -8.42 -3.22 3.86
CA VAL A 348 -6.95 -3.35 3.86
C VAL A 348 -6.51 -4.52 2.98
N PHE A 349 -7.17 -5.68 3.09
CA PHE A 349 -6.89 -6.86 2.27
C PHE A 349 -7.09 -6.58 0.78
N TYR A 350 -8.26 -6.08 0.38
CA TYR A 350 -8.53 -5.82 -1.05
C TYR A 350 -7.64 -4.73 -1.64
N LEU A 351 -7.38 -3.64 -0.90
CA LEU A 351 -6.48 -2.58 -1.37
C LEU A 351 -5.03 -3.07 -1.51
N SER A 352 -4.54 -3.88 -0.55
CA SER A 352 -3.18 -4.43 -0.61
C SER A 352 -3.02 -5.54 -1.65
N PHE A 353 -4.04 -6.36 -1.88
CA PHE A 353 -4.05 -7.34 -2.98
C PHE A 353 -4.05 -6.64 -4.35
N VAL A 354 -4.85 -5.59 -4.52
CA VAL A 354 -4.84 -4.78 -5.75
C VAL A 354 -3.50 -4.05 -5.95
N SER A 355 -2.87 -3.51 -4.89
CA SER A 355 -1.54 -2.90 -5.03
C SER A 355 -0.45 -3.94 -5.33
N MET A 356 -0.54 -5.15 -4.77
CA MET A 356 0.32 -6.30 -5.09
C MET A 356 0.24 -6.66 -6.58
N VAL A 357 -0.97 -6.77 -7.14
CA VAL A 357 -1.21 -7.00 -8.59
C VAL A 357 -0.68 -5.85 -9.45
N ILE A 358 -0.91 -4.59 -9.10
CA ILE A 358 -0.40 -3.45 -9.87
C ILE A 358 1.14 -3.42 -9.83
N CYS A 359 1.76 -3.81 -8.72
CA CYS A 359 3.21 -3.94 -8.64
C CYS A 359 3.78 -5.05 -9.53
N THR A 360 3.14 -6.21 -9.64
CA THR A 360 3.68 -7.28 -10.49
C THR A 360 3.53 -6.98 -11.96
N LEU A 361 2.45 -6.32 -12.37
CA LEU A 361 2.32 -5.77 -13.72
C LEU A 361 3.43 -4.75 -14.05
N LYS A 362 3.89 -3.95 -13.08
CA LYS A 362 5.06 -3.07 -13.24
C LYS A 362 6.37 -3.85 -13.34
N VAL A 363 6.57 -4.86 -12.48
CA VAL A 363 7.73 -5.77 -12.56
C VAL A 363 7.83 -6.44 -13.94
N PHE A 364 6.69 -6.78 -14.57
CA PHE A 364 6.66 -7.32 -15.94
C PHE A 364 6.90 -6.26 -17.03
N GLN A 365 6.61 -4.99 -16.77
CA GLN A 365 7.00 -3.88 -17.64
C GLN A 365 8.52 -3.64 -17.55
N ASP A 366 9.06 -3.65 -16.32
CA ASP A 366 10.49 -3.49 -16.04
C ASP A 366 11.34 -4.65 -16.60
N SER A 367 10.80 -5.88 -16.65
CA SER A 367 11.50 -7.04 -17.25
C SER A 367 11.57 -6.96 -18.78
N ARG A 368 10.48 -6.54 -19.46
CA ARG A 368 10.49 -6.25 -20.91
C ARG A 368 11.42 -5.08 -21.26
N ALA A 369 11.43 -4.06 -20.40
CA ALA A 369 12.37 -2.95 -20.47
C ALA A 369 13.83 -3.41 -20.30
N TRP A 370 14.11 -4.33 -19.37
CA TRP A 370 15.42 -4.94 -19.17
C TRP A 370 15.91 -5.73 -20.39
N GLU A 371 15.03 -6.48 -21.07
CA GLU A 371 15.39 -7.12 -22.35
C GLU A 371 15.79 -6.09 -23.42
N SER A 372 15.00 -5.02 -23.56
CA SER A 372 15.25 -3.93 -24.50
C SER A 372 16.60 -3.26 -24.20
N PHE A 373 16.86 -2.97 -22.93
CA PHE A 373 18.13 -2.47 -22.41
C PHE A 373 19.30 -3.41 -22.71
N ARG A 374 19.12 -4.72 -22.54
CA ARG A 374 20.14 -5.74 -22.87
C ARG A 374 20.45 -5.75 -24.37
N THR A 375 19.43 -5.61 -25.23
CA THR A 375 19.65 -5.56 -26.68
C THR A 375 20.33 -4.28 -27.15
N LEU A 376 20.04 -3.10 -26.56
CA LEU A 376 20.79 -1.88 -26.89
C LEU A 376 22.23 -1.96 -26.38
N THR A 377 22.45 -2.42 -25.13
CA THR A 377 23.80 -2.55 -24.58
C THR A 377 24.66 -3.55 -25.36
N GLY A 378 24.06 -4.65 -25.85
CA GLY A 378 24.70 -5.57 -26.79
C GLY A 378 24.99 -4.97 -28.18
N LEU A 379 24.23 -3.96 -28.61
CA LEU A 379 24.50 -3.20 -29.83
C LEU A 379 25.59 -2.13 -29.61
N LEU A 380 25.60 -1.45 -28.45
CA LEU A 380 26.64 -0.49 -28.05
C LEU A 380 28.03 -1.16 -27.93
N LEU A 381 28.09 -2.41 -27.47
CA LEU A 381 29.32 -3.21 -27.45
C LEU A 381 29.97 -3.39 -28.83
N ARG A 382 29.21 -3.34 -29.94
CA ARG A 382 29.79 -3.37 -31.30
C ARG A 382 30.55 -2.09 -31.65
N PHE A 383 30.24 -0.98 -30.97
CA PHE A 383 30.85 0.33 -31.22
C PHE A 383 31.92 0.69 -30.17
N GLU A 384 31.77 0.24 -28.93
CA GLU A 384 32.81 0.30 -27.91
C GLU A 384 32.95 -1.04 -27.16
N PRO A 385 33.96 -1.89 -27.48
CA PRO A 385 34.15 -3.18 -26.81
C PRO A 385 34.62 -3.04 -25.36
N ASN A 386 35.04 -1.84 -24.93
CA ASN A 386 35.46 -1.52 -23.56
C ASN A 386 34.29 -1.06 -22.65
N LEU A 387 33.04 -1.28 -23.06
CA LEU A 387 31.84 -0.84 -22.33
C LEU A 387 31.62 -1.70 -21.08
N ASP A 388 31.58 -1.06 -19.90
CA ASP A 388 31.29 -1.73 -18.62
C ASP A 388 29.79 -2.06 -18.50
N VAL A 389 29.42 -3.24 -19.00
CA VAL A 389 28.06 -3.76 -18.93
C VAL A 389 27.65 -4.13 -17.50
N GLU A 390 28.57 -4.51 -16.61
CA GLU A 390 28.23 -4.82 -15.21
C GLU A 390 27.73 -3.56 -14.50
N GLN A 391 28.44 -2.43 -14.63
CA GLN A 391 28.01 -1.17 -14.03
C GLN A 391 26.69 -0.64 -14.64
N ALA A 392 26.46 -0.87 -15.94
CA ALA A 392 25.21 -0.49 -16.60
C ALA A 392 24.01 -1.34 -16.10
N GLU A 393 24.19 -2.67 -16.01
CA GLU A 393 23.21 -3.60 -15.41
C GLU A 393 22.90 -3.23 -13.94
N VAL A 394 23.91 -2.84 -13.16
CA VAL A 394 23.76 -2.38 -11.77
C VAL A 394 22.92 -1.09 -11.69
N ASN A 395 23.23 -0.08 -12.50
CA ASN A 395 22.54 1.21 -12.49
C ASN A 395 21.03 1.06 -12.81
N PHE A 396 20.72 0.24 -13.82
CA PHE A 396 19.33 -0.06 -14.17
C PHE A 396 18.58 -0.73 -13.02
N GLY A 397 19.20 -1.71 -12.36
CA GLY A 397 18.59 -2.46 -11.25
C GLY A 397 18.22 -1.58 -10.05
N TRP A 398 19.05 -0.59 -9.71
CA TRP A 398 18.74 0.37 -8.65
C TRP A 398 17.59 1.31 -9.03
N ASN A 399 17.55 1.83 -10.27
CA ASN A 399 16.49 2.73 -10.72
C ASN A 399 15.10 2.08 -10.75
N HIS A 400 15.02 0.77 -11.03
CA HIS A 400 13.77 0.00 -11.10
C HIS A 400 13.51 -0.86 -9.85
N LEU A 401 14.16 -0.59 -8.72
CA LEU A 401 13.92 -1.33 -7.47
C LEU A 401 12.58 -0.96 -6.80
N GLU A 402 12.02 0.21 -7.12
CA GLU A 402 10.85 0.78 -6.44
C GLU A 402 9.60 -0.14 -6.44
N PRO A 403 9.19 -0.78 -7.56
CA PRO A 403 7.99 -1.63 -7.57
C PRO A 403 8.11 -2.88 -6.70
N TYR A 404 9.33 -3.42 -6.54
CA TYR A 404 9.60 -4.57 -5.68
C TYR A 404 9.46 -4.22 -4.19
N LEU A 405 9.89 -3.03 -3.78
CA LEU A 405 9.68 -2.55 -2.40
C LEU A 405 8.20 -2.36 -2.08
N HIS A 406 7.43 -1.77 -3.01
CA HIS A 406 5.97 -1.65 -2.87
C HIS A 406 5.26 -3.01 -2.92
N PHE A 407 5.76 -3.97 -3.70
CA PHE A 407 5.24 -5.34 -3.72
C PHE A 407 5.39 -6.00 -2.35
N LEU A 408 6.60 -6.00 -1.77
CA LEU A 408 6.84 -6.60 -0.46
C LEU A 408 6.01 -5.93 0.66
N LEU A 409 5.85 -4.61 0.61
CA LEU A 409 4.98 -3.90 1.55
C LEU A 409 3.48 -4.21 1.33
N SER A 410 3.06 -4.43 0.08
CA SER A 410 1.69 -4.91 -0.23
C SER A 410 1.46 -6.31 0.33
N VAL A 411 2.40 -7.23 0.11
CA VAL A 411 2.34 -8.62 0.61
C VAL A 411 2.30 -8.66 2.14
N PHE A 412 3.07 -7.82 2.83
CA PHE A 412 2.99 -7.67 4.28
C PHE A 412 1.55 -7.33 4.75
N PHE A 413 0.89 -6.36 4.11
CA PHE A 413 -0.48 -6.01 4.45
C PHE A 413 -1.49 -7.12 4.08
N VAL A 414 -1.29 -7.86 3.00
CA VAL A 414 -2.12 -9.04 2.65
C VAL A 414 -2.01 -10.11 3.74
N ILE A 415 -0.78 -10.49 4.13
CA ILE A 415 -0.53 -11.53 5.15
C ILE A 415 -1.15 -11.17 6.51
N PHE A 416 -1.03 -9.92 6.95
CA PHE A 416 -1.61 -9.49 8.24
C PHE A 416 -3.13 -9.28 8.22
N SER A 417 -3.74 -8.99 7.07
CA SER A 417 -5.19 -8.74 6.98
C SER A 417 -6.02 -9.99 6.68
N PHE A 418 -5.50 -10.92 5.88
CA PHE A 418 -6.18 -12.18 5.52
C PHE A 418 -6.70 -13.01 6.72
N PRO A 419 -5.94 -13.25 7.81
CA PRO A 419 -6.43 -14.03 8.96
C PRO A 419 -7.39 -13.25 9.88
N ILE A 420 -7.48 -11.92 9.73
CA ILE A 420 -8.37 -11.06 10.53
C ILE A 420 -9.71 -10.83 9.79
N ALA A 421 -9.69 -10.81 8.46
CA ALA A 421 -10.84 -10.57 7.62
C ALA A 421 -11.81 -11.77 7.59
N SER A 422 -13.12 -11.50 7.43
CA SER A 422 -14.13 -12.56 7.35
C SER A 422 -14.01 -13.33 6.03
N LYS A 423 -13.69 -14.62 6.13
CA LYS A 423 -13.54 -15.53 4.98
C LYS A 423 -14.80 -15.58 4.10
N ASP A 424 -15.99 -15.44 4.67
CA ASP A 424 -17.27 -15.38 3.96
C ASP A 424 -17.36 -14.22 2.94
N CYS A 425 -16.56 -13.17 3.14
CA CYS A 425 -16.48 -11.99 2.27
C CYS A 425 -15.28 -12.01 1.33
N ILE A 426 -14.48 -13.09 1.31
CA ILE A 426 -13.30 -13.26 0.47
C ILE A 426 -13.52 -14.42 -0.51
N PRO A 427 -13.52 -14.19 -1.84
CA PRO A 427 -13.72 -15.24 -2.82
C PRO A 427 -12.43 -16.04 -3.04
N CYS A 428 -12.00 -16.82 -2.04
CA CYS A 428 -10.73 -17.54 -2.03
C CYS A 428 -10.48 -18.36 -3.30
N SER A 429 -11.50 -19.03 -3.86
CA SER A 429 -11.33 -19.81 -5.10
C SER A 429 -11.01 -18.95 -6.34
N GLU A 430 -11.47 -17.70 -6.39
CA GLU A 430 -11.14 -16.76 -7.48
C GLU A 430 -9.70 -16.26 -7.31
N LEU A 431 -9.36 -15.82 -6.09
CA LEU A 431 -8.03 -15.30 -5.74
C LEU A 431 -6.93 -16.38 -5.84
N ALA A 432 -7.28 -17.66 -5.64
CA ALA A 432 -6.41 -18.80 -5.92
C ALA A 432 -6.07 -18.91 -7.42
N VAL A 433 -7.06 -18.78 -8.32
CA VAL A 433 -6.78 -18.79 -9.77
C VAL A 433 -5.94 -17.58 -10.18
N VAL A 434 -6.19 -16.40 -9.60
CA VAL A 434 -5.41 -15.18 -9.85
C VAL A 434 -3.96 -15.33 -9.36
N SER A 435 -3.74 -15.88 -8.16
CA SER A 435 -2.38 -16.08 -7.61
C SER A 435 -1.58 -17.16 -8.36
N VAL A 436 -2.21 -18.26 -8.79
CA VAL A 436 -1.59 -19.25 -9.67
C VAL A 436 -1.24 -18.63 -11.04
N PHE A 437 -2.12 -17.80 -11.61
CA PHE A 437 -1.85 -17.07 -12.85
C PHE A 437 -0.66 -16.11 -12.69
N PHE A 438 -0.57 -15.36 -11.60
CA PHE A 438 0.57 -14.48 -11.33
C PHE A 438 1.86 -15.24 -11.00
N THR A 439 1.79 -16.42 -10.39
CA THR A 439 2.93 -17.33 -10.23
C THR A 439 3.48 -17.76 -11.60
N ALA A 440 2.60 -18.28 -12.47
CA ALA A 440 2.99 -18.75 -13.80
C ALA A 440 3.53 -17.63 -14.70
N THR A 441 2.88 -16.46 -14.72
CA THR A 441 3.35 -15.31 -15.51
C THR A 441 4.63 -14.68 -14.93
N SER A 442 4.83 -14.69 -13.60
CA SER A 442 6.09 -14.29 -12.98
C SER A 442 7.23 -15.20 -13.42
N TYR A 443 7.03 -16.53 -13.37
CA TYR A 443 8.04 -17.49 -13.86
C TYR A 443 8.42 -17.25 -15.33
N MET A 444 7.44 -17.04 -16.21
CA MET A 444 7.70 -16.74 -17.64
C MET A 444 8.38 -15.38 -17.86
N SER A 445 8.38 -14.49 -16.86
CA SER A 445 9.08 -13.21 -16.88
C SER A 445 10.52 -13.28 -16.33
N LEU A 446 10.99 -14.42 -15.81
CA LEU A 446 12.36 -14.56 -15.32
C LEU A 446 13.36 -14.78 -16.48
N SER A 447 14.54 -14.19 -16.36
CA SER A 447 15.56 -14.23 -17.41
C SER A 447 16.08 -15.63 -17.71
N ALA A 448 16.13 -16.01 -18.99
CA ALA A 448 16.62 -17.30 -19.47
C ALA A 448 18.02 -17.71 -18.97
N SER A 449 18.87 -16.75 -18.59
CA SER A 449 20.21 -17.01 -18.04
C SER A 449 20.21 -17.69 -16.65
N ALA A 450 19.08 -17.70 -15.94
CA ALA A 450 18.91 -18.42 -14.67
C ALA A 450 17.95 -19.63 -14.76
N GLU A 451 17.32 -19.85 -15.93
CA GLU A 451 16.26 -20.85 -16.17
C GLU A 451 16.51 -22.24 -15.57
N PRO A 452 17.67 -22.91 -15.74
CA PRO A 452 17.85 -24.26 -15.21
C PRO A 452 17.87 -24.34 -13.68
N TYR A 453 18.09 -23.22 -12.97
CA TYR A 453 18.00 -23.15 -11.51
C TYR A 453 16.63 -22.66 -11.05
N THR A 454 16.06 -21.64 -11.71
CA THR A 454 14.73 -21.10 -11.36
C THR A 454 13.62 -22.12 -11.64
N ARG A 455 13.72 -22.89 -12.73
CA ARG A 455 12.80 -24.00 -13.04
C ARG A 455 12.86 -25.10 -11.99
N ARG A 456 14.05 -25.43 -11.48
CA ARG A 456 14.22 -26.41 -10.39
C ARG A 456 13.68 -25.88 -9.08
N ALA A 457 13.86 -24.59 -8.80
CA ALA A 457 13.33 -23.94 -7.60
C ALA A 457 11.80 -23.97 -7.61
N LEU A 458 11.16 -23.49 -8.69
CA LEU A 458 9.69 -23.50 -8.81
C LEU A 458 9.10 -24.92 -8.74
N VAL A 459 9.72 -25.91 -9.39
CA VAL A 459 9.27 -27.30 -9.30
C VAL A 459 9.41 -27.87 -7.88
N THR A 460 10.45 -27.48 -7.14
CA THR A 460 10.66 -27.88 -5.74
C THR A 460 9.59 -27.26 -4.83
N GLU A 461 9.28 -25.99 -5.07
CA GLU A 461 8.34 -25.17 -4.32
C GLU A 461 6.88 -25.60 -4.55
N VAL A 462 6.47 -25.76 -5.81
CA VAL A 462 5.16 -26.32 -6.19
C VAL A 462 5.00 -27.75 -5.66
N ALA A 463 6.06 -28.56 -5.63
CA ALA A 463 6.03 -29.88 -5.01
C ALA A 463 5.83 -29.78 -3.49
N ALA A 464 6.53 -28.88 -2.79
CA ALA A 464 6.40 -28.71 -1.35
C ALA A 464 5.02 -28.16 -0.94
N GLY A 465 4.46 -27.22 -1.72
CA GLY A 465 3.09 -26.75 -1.58
C GLY A 465 2.06 -27.86 -1.82
N LEU A 466 2.21 -28.66 -2.87
CA LEU A 466 1.35 -29.81 -3.15
C LEU A 466 1.44 -30.89 -2.05
N LEU A 467 2.62 -31.14 -1.49
CA LEU A 467 2.80 -32.02 -0.34
C LEU A 467 2.12 -31.47 0.93
N SER A 468 2.03 -30.14 1.07
CA SER A 468 1.36 -29.48 2.21
C SER A 468 -0.17 -29.44 2.05
N LEU A 469 -0.68 -29.44 0.80
CA LEU A 469 -2.10 -29.61 0.46
C LEU A 469 -2.57 -31.08 0.54
N LEU A 470 -1.62 -32.03 0.54
CA LEU A 470 -1.88 -33.47 0.45
C LEU A 470 -2.72 -34.04 1.63
N PRO A 471 -2.52 -33.62 2.90
CA PRO A 471 -3.30 -34.14 4.03
C PRO A 471 -4.77 -33.71 4.02
N THR A 472 -5.09 -32.51 3.50
CA THR A 472 -6.43 -31.92 3.55
C THR A 472 -7.36 -32.40 2.43
N LEU A 473 -6.83 -33.09 1.41
CA LEU A 473 -7.63 -33.65 0.32
C LEU A 473 -8.65 -34.71 0.82
N PRO A 474 -9.91 -34.69 0.35
CA PRO A 474 -10.96 -35.61 0.82
C PRO A 474 -10.83 -37.05 0.30
N PHE A 475 -9.84 -37.34 -0.56
CA PHE A 475 -9.61 -38.67 -1.11
C PHE A 475 -8.69 -39.51 -0.20
N ASP A 476 -9.06 -40.77 0.06
CA ASP A 476 -8.38 -41.65 1.04
C ASP A 476 -7.12 -42.36 0.53
N TRP A 477 -6.23 -41.61 -0.12
CA TRP A 477 -4.94 -42.10 -0.60
C TRP A 477 -3.93 -42.14 0.55
N ARG A 478 -4.08 -43.12 1.46
CA ARG A 478 -3.31 -43.23 2.72
C ARG A 478 -1.78 -43.12 2.53
N HIS A 479 -1.23 -43.81 1.53
CA HIS A 479 0.21 -43.76 1.21
C HIS A 479 0.66 -42.37 0.73
N LEU A 480 -0.21 -41.64 0.05
CA LEU A 480 0.08 -40.31 -0.48
C LEU A 480 0.01 -39.26 0.65
N LYS A 481 -0.99 -39.34 1.54
CA LYS A 481 -1.11 -38.47 2.73
C LYS A 481 0.11 -38.57 3.66
N LEU A 482 0.78 -39.73 3.72
CA LEU A 482 2.00 -39.93 4.51
C LEU A 482 3.17 -39.01 4.08
N LEU A 483 3.25 -38.61 2.81
CA LEU A 483 4.30 -37.69 2.31
C LEU A 483 4.10 -36.25 2.81
N GLY A 484 2.88 -35.87 3.18
CA GLY A 484 2.54 -34.53 3.67
C GLY A 484 2.57 -34.39 5.20
N GLN A 485 2.85 -35.46 5.94
CA GLN A 485 2.85 -35.43 7.41
C GLN A 485 4.21 -35.01 7.99
N THR A 486 4.17 -34.40 9.17
CA THR A 486 5.36 -34.15 10.00
C THR A 486 5.81 -35.46 10.65
N PHE A 487 7.05 -35.86 10.42
CA PHE A 487 7.65 -37.07 11.00
C PHE A 487 8.01 -36.86 12.48
N PHE A 488 8.41 -35.65 12.84
CA PHE A 488 8.78 -35.27 14.20
C PHE A 488 8.59 -33.77 14.40
N SER A 489 8.14 -33.36 15.60
CA SER A 489 7.92 -31.97 15.98
C SER A 489 8.51 -31.72 17.37
N VAL A 490 9.40 -30.73 17.49
CA VAL A 490 10.12 -30.39 18.72
C VAL A 490 9.72 -28.99 19.17
N PRO A 491 9.14 -28.79 20.37
CA PRO A 491 8.91 -27.46 20.90
C PRO A 491 10.24 -26.79 21.28
N VAL A 492 10.62 -25.75 20.55
CA VAL A 492 11.82 -24.93 20.81
C VAL A 492 11.42 -23.78 21.73
N GLY A 493 11.09 -24.13 22.97
CA GLY A 493 10.51 -23.23 23.95
C GLY A 493 8.99 -23.05 23.79
N PRO A 494 8.38 -22.07 24.48
CA PRO A 494 6.92 -21.96 24.61
C PRO A 494 6.20 -21.29 23.42
N PHE A 495 6.92 -20.81 22.40
CA PHE A 495 6.34 -20.02 21.30
C PHE A 495 6.60 -20.58 19.90
N VAL A 496 7.51 -21.54 19.74
CA VAL A 496 7.96 -22.04 18.42
C VAL A 496 8.10 -23.56 18.45
N VAL A 497 7.63 -24.23 17.41
CA VAL A 497 7.78 -25.67 17.19
C VAL A 497 8.58 -25.89 15.91
N LEU A 498 9.69 -26.61 16.02
CA LEU A 498 10.51 -27.08 14.91
C LEU A 498 9.91 -28.36 14.34
N ASN A 499 9.54 -28.36 13.07
CA ASN A 499 8.96 -29.51 12.40
C ASN A 499 9.96 -30.15 11.41
N ALA A 500 10.01 -31.48 11.41
CA ALA A 500 10.74 -32.28 10.44
C ALA A 500 9.72 -33.00 9.54
N SER A 501 9.67 -32.61 8.26
CA SER A 501 8.76 -33.18 7.25
C SER A 501 9.47 -33.32 5.90
N LEU A 502 8.85 -34.01 4.94
CA LEU A 502 9.37 -34.10 3.58
C LEU A 502 9.41 -32.71 2.88
N PRO A 503 8.40 -31.82 3.04
CA PRO A 503 8.54 -30.40 2.69
C PRO A 503 9.80 -29.74 3.24
N CYS A 504 10.21 -29.96 4.50
CA CYS A 504 11.45 -29.35 5.03
C CYS A 504 12.69 -29.69 4.19
N LEU A 505 12.81 -30.93 3.69
CA LEU A 505 13.90 -31.33 2.81
C LEU A 505 13.86 -30.62 1.44
N LEU A 506 12.66 -30.37 0.91
CA LEU A 506 12.45 -29.59 -0.31
C LEU A 506 12.85 -28.12 -0.09
N TYR A 507 12.51 -27.50 1.04
CA TYR A 507 12.97 -26.13 1.33
C TYR A 507 14.48 -26.05 1.62
N VAL A 508 15.13 -27.07 2.18
CA VAL A 508 16.61 -27.12 2.23
C VAL A 508 17.21 -27.12 0.81
N TYR A 509 16.60 -27.88 -0.11
CA TYR A 509 17.01 -27.89 -1.52
C TYR A 509 16.75 -26.54 -2.21
N LEU A 510 15.64 -25.87 -1.89
CA LEU A 510 15.30 -24.52 -2.36
C LEU A 510 16.34 -23.48 -1.91
N LEU A 511 16.71 -23.47 -0.62
CA LEU A 511 17.77 -22.62 -0.08
C LEU A 511 19.14 -22.91 -0.74
N TYR A 512 19.44 -24.17 -1.01
CA TYR A 512 20.63 -24.56 -1.79
C TYR A 512 20.58 -24.03 -3.23
N LEU A 513 19.42 -24.04 -3.89
CA LEU A 513 19.25 -23.43 -5.22
C LEU A 513 19.40 -21.91 -5.17
N PHE A 514 18.87 -21.23 -4.16
CA PHE A 514 19.08 -19.78 -3.95
C PHE A 514 20.56 -19.45 -3.77
N PHE A 515 21.28 -20.20 -2.93
CA PHE A 515 22.73 -20.07 -2.76
C PHE A 515 23.49 -20.32 -4.07
N ARG A 516 23.09 -21.34 -4.85
CA ARG A 516 23.68 -21.60 -6.19
C ARG A 516 23.44 -20.44 -7.16
N MET A 517 22.24 -19.85 -7.18
CA MET A 517 21.92 -18.69 -8.03
C MET A 517 22.74 -17.46 -7.63
N ALA A 518 22.86 -17.14 -6.34
CA ALA A 518 23.73 -16.07 -5.86
C ALA A 518 25.21 -16.29 -6.24
N ARG A 519 25.67 -17.55 -6.25
CA ARG A 519 27.05 -17.90 -6.63
C ARG A 519 27.34 -17.77 -8.12
N LEU A 520 26.34 -17.70 -9.01
CA LEU A 520 26.54 -17.65 -10.48
C LEU A 520 27.38 -16.45 -10.94
N ARG A 521 27.35 -15.33 -10.20
CA ARG A 521 28.17 -14.13 -10.44
C ARG A 521 29.04 -13.75 -9.23
N ASN A 522 29.45 -14.71 -8.41
CA ASN A 522 30.23 -14.46 -7.19
C ASN A 522 29.55 -13.42 -6.26
N PHE A 523 28.24 -13.59 -6.01
CA PHE A 523 27.36 -12.70 -5.25
C PHE A 523 27.11 -11.29 -5.84
N LYS A 524 27.91 -10.82 -6.81
CA LYS A 524 27.64 -9.58 -7.54
C LYS A 524 26.34 -9.70 -8.35
N GLY A 525 25.43 -8.73 -8.23
CA GLY A 525 24.17 -8.75 -8.97
C GLY A 525 23.18 -9.83 -8.51
N THR A 526 23.30 -10.36 -7.28
CA THR A 526 22.34 -11.35 -6.72
C THR A 526 20.89 -10.86 -6.82
N TYR A 527 20.65 -9.56 -6.65
CA TYR A 527 19.33 -8.95 -6.76
C TYR A 527 18.71 -9.09 -8.17
N CYS A 528 19.52 -9.13 -9.25
CA CYS A 528 19.03 -9.27 -10.62
C CYS A 528 18.32 -10.61 -10.89
N TYR A 529 18.50 -11.60 -10.02
CA TYR A 529 17.93 -12.94 -10.16
C TYR A 529 17.05 -13.32 -8.96
N LEU A 530 17.50 -13.03 -7.73
CA LEU A 530 16.80 -13.41 -6.51
C LEU A 530 15.57 -12.54 -6.23
N VAL A 531 15.60 -11.24 -6.55
CA VAL A 531 14.46 -10.34 -6.29
C VAL A 531 13.30 -10.57 -7.28
N PRO A 532 13.54 -10.80 -8.59
CA PRO A 532 12.50 -11.31 -9.49
C PRO A 532 11.96 -12.68 -9.07
N TYR A 533 12.82 -13.60 -8.62
CA TYR A 533 12.36 -14.89 -8.09
C TYR A 533 11.45 -14.72 -6.86
N LEU A 534 11.80 -13.81 -5.95
CA LEU A 534 11.00 -13.53 -4.75
C LEU A 534 9.57 -13.10 -5.09
N VAL A 535 9.33 -12.41 -6.21
CA VAL A 535 7.97 -12.08 -6.67
C VAL A 535 7.19 -13.34 -7.05
N CYS A 536 7.82 -14.29 -7.74
CA CYS A 536 7.23 -15.59 -8.05
C CYS A 536 6.96 -16.42 -6.78
N PHE A 537 7.92 -16.43 -5.84
CA PHE A 537 7.84 -17.13 -4.57
C PHE A 537 6.65 -16.65 -3.71
N MET A 538 6.54 -15.34 -3.46
CA MET A 538 5.44 -14.81 -2.64
C MET A 538 4.07 -15.04 -3.27
N TRP A 539 3.96 -15.15 -4.60
CA TRP A 539 2.71 -15.54 -5.28
C TRP A 539 2.41 -17.03 -5.13
N CYS A 540 3.41 -17.90 -5.20
CA CYS A 540 3.24 -19.35 -5.06
C CYS A 540 2.82 -19.71 -3.63
N GLU A 541 3.52 -19.18 -2.62
CA GLU A 541 3.15 -19.37 -1.20
C GLU A 541 1.73 -18.85 -0.91
N LEU A 542 1.41 -17.64 -1.39
CA LEU A 542 0.06 -17.08 -1.25
C LEU A 542 -0.99 -17.95 -1.97
N SER A 543 -0.65 -18.59 -3.10
CA SER A 543 -1.56 -19.52 -3.77
C SER A 543 -1.84 -20.77 -2.95
N VAL A 544 -0.82 -21.38 -2.32
CA VAL A 544 -0.98 -22.55 -1.43
C VAL A 544 -1.88 -22.19 -0.24
N VAL A 545 -1.63 -21.05 0.38
CA VAL A 545 -2.39 -20.56 1.55
C VAL A 545 -3.84 -20.24 1.22
N ILE A 546 -4.13 -19.61 0.06
CA ILE A 546 -5.51 -19.36 -0.36
C ILE A 546 -6.19 -20.67 -0.85
N LEU A 547 -5.45 -21.62 -1.44
CA LEU A 547 -5.98 -22.92 -1.86
C LEU A 547 -6.44 -23.78 -0.68
N LEU A 548 -5.75 -23.73 0.47
CA LEU A 548 -6.17 -24.42 1.70
C LEU A 548 -7.56 -23.99 2.19
N GLU A 549 -7.95 -22.75 1.92
CA GLU A 549 -9.26 -22.16 2.27
C GLU A 549 -10.27 -22.24 1.11
N SER A 550 -9.93 -22.91 0.01
CA SER A 550 -10.75 -23.00 -1.20
C SER A 550 -11.51 -24.32 -1.30
N THR A 551 -12.73 -24.28 -1.85
CA THR A 551 -13.48 -25.51 -2.19
C THR A 551 -13.21 -25.90 -3.63
N GLY A 552 -13.06 -27.22 -3.90
CA GLY A 552 -12.80 -27.72 -5.25
C GLY A 552 -13.89 -27.34 -6.27
N LEU A 553 -15.16 -27.32 -5.84
CA LEU A 553 -16.28 -26.82 -6.65
C LEU A 553 -16.14 -25.32 -6.95
N GLY A 554 -15.71 -24.53 -5.97
CA GLY A 554 -15.39 -23.11 -6.15
C GLY A 554 -14.24 -22.90 -7.15
N LEU A 555 -13.20 -23.74 -7.12
CA LEU A 555 -12.05 -23.65 -8.03
C LEU A 555 -12.42 -24.00 -9.48
N VAL A 556 -13.28 -25.01 -9.70
CA VAL A 556 -13.83 -25.32 -11.02
C VAL A 556 -14.74 -24.18 -11.51
N ARG A 557 -15.58 -23.63 -10.63
CA ARG A 557 -16.43 -22.47 -10.93
C ARG A 557 -15.61 -21.23 -11.29
N ALA A 558 -14.50 -20.98 -10.59
CA ALA A 558 -13.57 -19.86 -10.82
C ALA A 558 -12.83 -20.01 -12.16
N SER A 559 -12.19 -21.16 -12.40
CA SER A 559 -11.43 -21.39 -13.64
C SER A 559 -12.32 -21.36 -14.89
N MET A 560 -13.50 -21.99 -14.84
CA MET A 560 -14.51 -21.87 -15.90
C MET A 560 -15.07 -20.44 -16.00
N GLY A 561 -15.30 -19.77 -14.87
CA GLY A 561 -15.79 -18.39 -14.79
C GLY A 561 -14.86 -17.40 -15.49
N TYR A 562 -13.56 -17.41 -15.16
CA TYR A 562 -12.56 -16.56 -15.83
C TYR A 562 -12.39 -16.90 -17.31
N PHE A 563 -12.37 -18.18 -17.69
CA PHE A 563 -12.28 -18.58 -19.09
C PHE A 563 -13.49 -18.08 -19.89
N LEU A 564 -14.71 -18.29 -19.38
CA LEU A 564 -15.94 -17.80 -20.03
C LEU A 564 -16.01 -16.27 -20.02
N PHE A 565 -15.52 -15.58 -18.98
CA PHE A 565 -15.54 -14.12 -18.88
C PHE A 565 -14.81 -13.44 -20.04
N LEU A 566 -13.68 -14.00 -20.49
CA LEU A 566 -12.93 -13.51 -21.66
C LEU A 566 -13.78 -13.51 -22.95
N PHE A 567 -14.65 -14.50 -23.13
CA PHE A 567 -15.57 -14.58 -24.28
C PHE A 567 -16.90 -13.86 -24.04
N ALA A 568 -17.33 -13.75 -22.78
CA ALA A 568 -18.59 -13.15 -22.39
C ALA A 568 -18.53 -11.62 -22.34
N LEU A 569 -17.40 -11.00 -21.98
CA LEU A 569 -17.29 -9.53 -21.88
C LEU A 569 -17.65 -8.83 -23.21
N PRO A 570 -17.15 -9.25 -24.40
CA PRO A 570 -17.58 -8.68 -25.68
C PRO A 570 -19.07 -8.90 -26.00
N ILE A 571 -19.65 -10.02 -25.55
CA ILE A 571 -21.07 -10.36 -25.77
C ILE A 571 -21.97 -9.53 -24.85
N LEU A 572 -21.57 -9.37 -23.58
CA LEU A 572 -22.25 -8.53 -22.60
C LEU A 572 -22.20 -7.06 -22.99
N ALA A 573 -21.05 -6.56 -23.48
CA ALA A 573 -20.93 -5.20 -24.00
C ALA A 573 -21.85 -4.97 -25.21
N ALA A 574 -21.89 -5.92 -26.16
CA ALA A 574 -22.81 -5.85 -27.30
C ALA A 574 -24.30 -5.93 -26.87
N GLY A 575 -24.63 -6.77 -25.89
CA GLY A 575 -25.98 -6.90 -25.33
C GLY A 575 -26.44 -5.66 -24.57
N LEU A 576 -25.55 -5.03 -23.78
CA LEU A 576 -25.80 -3.76 -23.11
C LEU A 576 -25.94 -2.60 -24.09
N ALA A 577 -25.11 -2.56 -25.14
CA ALA A 577 -25.23 -1.58 -26.22
C ALA A 577 -26.57 -1.73 -26.96
N LEU A 578 -26.96 -2.95 -27.32
CA LEU A 578 -28.25 -3.24 -27.96
C LEU A 578 -29.44 -2.89 -27.05
N MET A 579 -29.38 -3.25 -25.77
CA MET A 579 -30.44 -2.95 -24.79
C MET A 579 -30.55 -1.43 -24.56
N GLY A 580 -29.43 -0.72 -24.47
CA GLY A 580 -29.38 0.74 -24.43
C GLY A 580 -29.97 1.38 -25.68
N LEU A 581 -29.66 0.85 -26.88
CA LEU A 581 -30.19 1.33 -28.15
C LEU A 581 -31.70 1.07 -28.29
N VAL A 582 -32.21 -0.06 -27.79
CA VAL A 582 -33.65 -0.36 -27.70
C VAL A 582 -34.35 0.55 -26.67
N HIS A 583 -33.74 0.82 -25.52
CA HIS A 583 -34.29 1.77 -24.54
C HIS A 583 -34.29 3.21 -25.09
N PHE A 584 -33.24 3.62 -25.78
CA PHE A 584 -33.16 4.92 -26.45
C PHE A 584 -34.21 5.03 -27.57
N ALA A 585 -34.40 4.00 -28.40
CA ALA A 585 -35.44 3.99 -29.43
C ALA A 585 -36.85 4.04 -28.84
N ARG A 586 -37.13 3.28 -27.76
CA ARG A 586 -38.42 3.35 -27.04
C ARG A 586 -38.66 4.72 -26.41
N TRP A 587 -37.63 5.35 -25.84
CA TRP A 587 -37.71 6.70 -25.30
C TRP A 587 -37.95 7.73 -26.41
N PHE A 588 -37.23 7.64 -27.52
CA PHE A 588 -37.38 8.52 -28.69
C PHE A 588 -38.78 8.44 -29.32
N LEU A 589 -39.31 7.23 -29.49
CA LEU A 589 -40.69 7.00 -29.97
C LEU A 589 -41.78 7.44 -28.98
N SER A 590 -41.42 7.75 -27.73
CA SER A 590 -42.31 8.26 -26.67
C SER A 590 -42.30 9.80 -26.57
N LEU A 591 -41.52 10.49 -27.41
CA LEU A 591 -41.40 11.95 -27.38
C LEU A 591 -42.29 12.64 -28.42
N GLU A 592 -43.31 13.34 -27.92
CA GLU A 592 -44.05 14.33 -28.70
C GLU A 592 -43.12 15.49 -29.11
N LEU A 593 -43.35 16.06 -30.30
CA LEU A 593 -42.48 17.07 -30.94
C LEU A 593 -42.16 18.29 -30.05
N THR A 594 -43.09 18.67 -29.16
CA THR A 594 -42.92 19.76 -28.19
C THR A 594 -41.77 19.51 -27.22
N LYS A 595 -41.55 18.26 -26.80
CA LYS A 595 -40.49 17.86 -25.87
C LYS A 595 -39.13 17.88 -26.54
N ILE A 596 -39.07 17.51 -27.83
CA ILE A 596 -37.83 17.60 -28.64
C ILE A 596 -37.34 19.05 -28.70
N ALA A 597 -38.22 20.01 -29.02
CA ALA A 597 -37.86 21.43 -29.04
C ALA A 597 -37.29 21.92 -27.69
N VAL A 598 -37.93 21.56 -26.57
CA VAL A 598 -37.44 21.90 -25.22
C VAL A 598 -36.08 21.27 -24.95
N THR A 599 -35.84 20.01 -25.32
CA THR A 599 -34.52 19.38 -25.15
C THR A 599 -33.43 20.02 -26.02
N VAL A 600 -33.75 20.44 -27.25
CA VAL A 600 -32.78 21.14 -28.12
C VAL A 600 -32.39 22.50 -27.53
N VAL A 601 -33.35 23.26 -26.99
CA VAL A 601 -33.07 24.53 -26.29
C VAL A 601 -32.29 24.30 -24.99
N ALA A 602 -32.65 23.27 -24.21
CA ALA A 602 -31.93 22.92 -22.99
C ALA A 602 -30.49 22.44 -23.26
N CYS A 603 -30.23 21.81 -24.41
CA CYS A 603 -28.89 21.38 -24.82
C CYS A 603 -28.07 22.47 -25.52
N SER A 604 -28.70 23.48 -26.14
CA SER A 604 -27.96 24.61 -26.74
C SER A 604 -27.42 25.59 -25.69
N VAL A 605 -28.09 25.74 -24.55
CA VAL A 605 -27.61 26.60 -23.44
C VAL A 605 -26.21 26.18 -22.92
N PRO A 606 -25.94 24.90 -22.58
CA PRO A 606 -24.59 24.44 -22.25
C PRO A 606 -23.53 24.68 -23.34
N LEU A 607 -23.91 24.60 -24.62
CA LEU A 607 -22.99 24.84 -25.73
C LEU A 607 -22.63 26.33 -25.87
N LEU A 608 -23.60 27.23 -25.69
CA LEU A 608 -23.37 28.68 -25.64
C LEU A 608 -22.54 29.08 -24.42
N VAL A 609 -22.83 28.52 -23.24
CA VAL A 609 -22.03 28.72 -22.03
C VAL A 609 -20.59 28.23 -22.23
N ARG A 610 -20.39 27.06 -22.83
CA ARG A 610 -19.07 26.50 -23.17
C ARG A 610 -18.29 27.34 -24.19
N TRP A 611 -18.98 28.06 -25.09
CA TRP A 611 -18.34 29.01 -26.01
C TRP A 611 -17.84 30.25 -25.27
N TRP A 612 -18.59 30.69 -24.24
CA TRP A 612 -18.24 31.85 -23.41
C TRP A 612 -17.12 31.54 -22.40
N THR A 613 -17.11 30.35 -21.78
CA THR A 613 -16.15 29.96 -20.75
C THR A 613 -14.92 29.22 -21.33
N LYS A 614 -13.99 29.99 -21.93
CA LYS A 614 -12.63 29.51 -22.26
C LYS A 614 -11.76 29.25 -21.00
N ALA A 615 -12.18 28.34 -20.14
CA ALA A 615 -11.52 27.94 -18.90
C ALA A 615 -11.49 26.41 -18.78
N SER A 616 -10.71 25.75 -19.64
CA SER A 616 -10.52 24.30 -19.62
C SER A 616 -9.62 23.88 -18.46
N PHE A 617 -10.17 23.73 -17.25
CA PHE A 617 -9.42 23.15 -16.14
C PHE A 617 -9.23 21.65 -16.38
N SER A 618 -8.02 21.26 -16.74
CA SER A 618 -7.70 19.90 -17.16
C SER A 618 -7.61 18.96 -15.96
N VAL A 619 -8.75 18.40 -15.56
CA VAL A 619 -8.79 17.24 -14.65
C VAL A 619 -7.98 16.07 -15.23
N VAL A 620 -7.88 15.98 -16.56
CA VAL A 620 -6.97 15.04 -17.25
C VAL A 620 -5.50 15.30 -16.88
N GLU A 621 -5.02 16.54 -16.80
CA GLU A 621 -3.64 16.82 -16.35
C GLU A 621 -3.44 16.56 -14.86
N MET A 622 -4.44 16.85 -14.02
CA MET A 622 -4.41 16.49 -12.60
C MET A 622 -4.36 14.95 -12.41
N VAL A 623 -5.13 14.20 -13.20
CA VAL A 623 -5.09 12.73 -13.23
C VAL A 623 -3.79 12.20 -13.85
N LYS A 624 -3.25 12.84 -14.88
CA LYS A 624 -1.97 12.50 -15.52
C LYS A 624 -0.78 12.74 -14.58
N SER A 625 -0.88 13.75 -13.72
CA SER A 625 0.01 13.98 -12.58
C SER A 625 -0.15 12.89 -11.50
N LEU A 626 -1.39 12.51 -11.15
CA LEU A 626 -1.67 11.40 -10.23
C LEU A 626 -1.23 10.03 -10.76
N THR A 627 -1.21 9.79 -12.08
CA THR A 627 -0.58 8.57 -12.65
C THR A 627 0.95 8.62 -12.58
N ARG A 628 1.55 9.82 -12.57
CA ARG A 628 3.00 10.03 -12.40
C ARG A 628 3.42 9.77 -10.94
N SER A 629 2.59 10.16 -9.98
CA SER A 629 2.74 9.76 -8.57
C SER A 629 2.03 8.43 -8.29
N SER A 630 2.66 7.33 -8.75
CA SER A 630 2.28 5.91 -8.53
C SER A 630 1.11 5.69 -7.57
N ILE A 631 -0.08 5.36 -8.10
CA ILE A 631 -1.32 5.13 -7.32
C ILE A 631 -1.11 4.14 -6.16
N VAL A 632 -0.20 3.17 -6.33
CA VAL A 632 0.23 2.22 -5.29
C VAL A 632 0.82 2.94 -4.05
N LYS A 633 1.61 4.00 -4.22
CA LYS A 633 2.11 4.81 -3.08
C LYS A 633 0.96 5.40 -2.28
N LEU A 634 -0.04 5.95 -2.98
CA LEU A 634 -1.22 6.52 -2.34
C LEU A 634 -2.00 5.43 -1.58
N ILE A 635 -2.24 4.27 -2.20
CA ILE A 635 -2.90 3.13 -1.55
C ILE A 635 -2.14 2.70 -0.29
N LEU A 636 -0.82 2.49 -0.38
CA LEU A 636 0.01 2.02 0.75
C LEU A 636 0.11 3.05 1.88
N VAL A 637 0.13 4.36 1.56
CA VAL A 637 0.07 5.43 2.56
C VAL A 637 -1.29 5.47 3.27
N TRP A 638 -2.40 5.31 2.56
CA TRP A 638 -3.72 5.21 3.19
C TRP A 638 -3.89 3.93 4.02
N VAL A 639 -3.44 2.77 3.52
CA VAL A 639 -3.50 1.49 4.25
C VAL A 639 -2.66 1.56 5.53
N SER A 640 -1.43 2.07 5.46
CA SER A 640 -0.58 2.23 6.66
C SER A 640 -1.15 3.24 7.66
N ALA A 641 -1.70 4.37 7.20
CA ALA A 641 -2.37 5.34 8.06
C ALA A 641 -3.62 4.75 8.74
N VAL A 642 -4.43 3.98 8.02
CA VAL A 642 -5.60 3.28 8.57
C VAL A 642 -5.17 2.23 9.60
N MET A 643 -4.15 1.41 9.30
CA MET A 643 -3.63 0.42 10.24
C MET A 643 -3.07 1.07 11.52
N LEU A 644 -2.33 2.17 11.41
CA LEU A 644 -1.83 2.93 12.57
C LEU A 644 -2.96 3.56 13.39
N PHE A 645 -3.98 4.13 12.73
CA PHE A 645 -5.16 4.66 13.41
C PHE A 645 -5.93 3.55 14.14
N CYS A 646 -6.10 2.38 13.53
CA CYS A 646 -6.78 1.24 14.14
C CYS A 646 -5.98 0.65 15.30
N TRP A 647 -4.65 0.56 15.18
CA TRP A 647 -3.79 0.16 16.29
C TRP A 647 -3.93 1.10 17.49
N PHE A 648 -3.90 2.42 17.26
CA PHE A 648 -4.09 3.41 18.32
C PHE A 648 -5.51 3.38 18.89
N TYR A 649 -6.53 3.22 18.06
CA TYR A 649 -7.94 3.11 18.50
C TYR A 649 -8.16 1.86 19.34
N VAL A 650 -7.73 0.67 18.88
CA VAL A 650 -7.85 -0.58 19.63
C VAL A 650 -7.13 -0.47 20.97
N TYR A 651 -5.88 0.01 20.98
CA TYR A 651 -5.09 0.24 22.20
C TYR A 651 -5.72 1.27 23.16
N ARG A 652 -6.48 2.25 22.66
CA ARG A 652 -7.29 3.18 23.47
C ARG A 652 -8.63 2.62 23.92
N SER A 653 -9.21 1.68 23.17
CA SER A 653 -10.54 1.09 23.42
C SER A 653 -10.51 -0.10 24.36
N GLU A 654 -9.35 -0.74 24.53
CA GLU A 654 -9.10 -1.68 25.62
C GLU A 654 -9.08 -0.93 26.95
N GLY A 655 -10.27 -0.79 27.55
CA GLY A 655 -10.42 -0.50 28.97
C GLY A 655 -9.76 -1.57 29.86
N MET A 656 -9.79 -1.34 31.17
CA MET A 656 -9.08 -2.16 32.17
C MET A 656 -9.28 -3.68 31.96
N LYS A 657 -8.17 -4.42 31.94
CA LYS A 657 -8.15 -5.88 31.73
C LYS A 657 -9.10 -6.56 32.70
N VAL A 658 -10.05 -7.35 32.19
CA VAL A 658 -10.95 -8.12 33.02
C VAL A 658 -10.20 -9.30 33.65
N TYR A 659 -9.95 -9.24 34.95
CA TYR A 659 -9.25 -10.30 35.67
C TYR A 659 -10.22 -11.43 36.03
N ASN A 660 -10.07 -12.59 35.38
CA ASN A 660 -10.68 -13.85 35.85
C ASN A 660 -10.11 -14.18 37.23
N SER A 661 -10.92 -13.98 38.27
CA SER A 661 -10.46 -13.89 39.66
C SER A 661 -10.99 -15.01 40.53
N THR A 662 -10.20 -15.42 41.53
CA THR A 662 -10.64 -16.30 42.62
C THR A 662 -11.46 -15.58 43.71
N LEU A 663 -11.65 -14.27 43.57
CA LEU A 663 -12.39 -13.42 44.50
C LEU A 663 -13.88 -13.80 44.51
N THR A 664 -14.35 -14.32 45.65
CA THR A 664 -15.78 -14.58 45.86
C THR A 664 -16.52 -13.32 46.29
N TRP A 665 -17.83 -13.27 46.00
CA TRP A 665 -18.69 -12.17 46.41
C TRP A 665 -18.77 -12.00 47.94
N GLN A 666 -18.63 -13.08 48.72
CA GLN A 666 -18.59 -13.00 50.18
C GLN A 666 -17.32 -12.29 50.69
N GLN A 667 -16.16 -12.54 50.06
CA GLN A 667 -14.93 -11.82 50.37
C GLN A 667 -15.03 -10.33 50.00
N TYR A 668 -15.52 -10.01 48.80
CA TYR A 668 -15.77 -8.62 48.40
C TYR A 668 -16.75 -7.92 49.36
N GLY A 669 -17.87 -8.54 49.69
CA GLY A 669 -18.88 -8.00 50.62
C GLY A 669 -18.36 -7.81 52.05
N PHE A 670 -17.35 -8.58 52.47
CA PHE A 670 -16.67 -8.37 53.76
C PHE A 670 -15.75 -7.15 53.74
N LEU A 671 -14.86 -7.03 52.74
CA LEU A 671 -13.89 -5.93 52.65
C LEU A 671 -14.51 -4.59 52.23
N CYS A 672 -15.55 -4.61 51.39
CA CYS A 672 -16.08 -3.42 50.72
C CYS A 672 -17.55 -3.11 51.06
N GLY A 673 -18.24 -3.97 51.82
CA GLY A 673 -19.65 -3.82 52.14
C GLY A 673 -19.95 -3.01 53.41
N PRO A 674 -21.23 -2.99 53.86
CA PRO A 674 -21.72 -2.14 54.96
C PRO A 674 -21.10 -2.33 56.35
N ARG A 675 -20.22 -3.33 56.55
CA ARG A 675 -19.41 -3.47 57.78
C ARG A 675 -18.18 -2.57 57.73
N ALA A 676 -17.45 -2.61 56.62
CA ALA A 676 -16.26 -1.79 56.41
C ALA A 676 -16.53 -0.28 56.51
N TRP A 677 -17.72 0.19 56.14
CA TRP A 677 -18.12 1.61 56.30
C TRP A 677 -18.48 2.02 57.73
N LYS A 678 -18.66 1.06 58.64
CA LYS A 678 -18.90 1.30 60.08
C LYS A 678 -17.59 1.23 60.87
N GLU A 679 -16.67 0.39 60.44
CA GLU A 679 -15.32 0.24 61.02
C GLU A 679 -14.34 1.29 60.47
N THR A 680 -14.53 1.77 59.24
CA THR A 680 -13.70 2.79 58.58
C THR A 680 -14.55 3.80 57.81
N ASN A 681 -14.03 5.01 57.59
CA ASN A 681 -14.70 6.01 56.74
C ASN A 681 -14.92 5.46 55.33
N MET A 682 -16.17 5.49 54.85
CA MET A 682 -16.60 5.09 53.49
C MET A 682 -15.69 5.60 52.36
N ALA A 683 -15.14 6.81 52.45
CA ALA A 683 -14.19 7.32 51.44
C ALA A 683 -12.86 6.54 51.43
N ARG A 684 -12.36 6.12 52.60
CA ARG A 684 -11.18 5.26 52.74
C ARG A 684 -11.48 3.83 52.27
N THR A 685 -12.69 3.32 52.52
CA THR A 685 -13.14 2.04 51.97
C THR A 685 -13.16 2.08 50.44
N GLN A 686 -13.66 3.16 49.82
CA GLN A 686 -13.68 3.32 48.36
C GLN A 686 -12.27 3.31 47.75
N ILE A 687 -11.32 4.04 48.35
CA ILE A 687 -9.92 4.07 47.88
C ILE A 687 -9.24 2.69 48.02
N LEU A 688 -9.57 1.92 49.06
CA LEU A 688 -9.07 0.55 49.20
C LEU A 688 -9.71 -0.40 48.17
N CYS A 689 -11.01 -0.25 47.93
CA CYS A 689 -11.78 -1.13 47.06
C CYS A 689 -11.64 -0.84 45.56
N SER A 690 -11.18 0.35 45.15
CA SER A 690 -10.81 0.63 43.75
C SER A 690 -9.65 -0.24 43.25
N HIS A 691 -8.81 -0.78 44.14
CA HIS A 691 -7.81 -1.78 43.77
C HIS A 691 -8.41 -3.11 43.28
N LEU A 692 -9.73 -3.33 43.44
CA LEU A 692 -10.46 -4.48 42.92
C LEU A 692 -11.22 -4.17 41.61
N GLU A 693 -11.00 -3.00 41.00
CA GLU A 693 -11.59 -2.63 39.71
C GLU A 693 -11.08 -3.53 38.56
N GLY A 694 -11.98 -3.93 37.67
CA GLY A 694 -11.72 -4.89 36.59
C GLY A 694 -11.77 -6.36 37.01
N HIS A 695 -11.90 -6.70 38.30
CA HIS A 695 -12.07 -8.09 38.73
C HIS A 695 -13.47 -8.61 38.40
N ARG A 696 -13.55 -9.80 37.79
CA ARG A 696 -14.82 -10.50 37.52
C ARG A 696 -15.19 -11.40 38.70
N VAL A 697 -16.42 -11.27 39.19
CA VAL A 697 -16.99 -12.04 40.31
C VAL A 697 -18.26 -12.76 39.86
N THR A 698 -18.57 -13.91 40.46
CA THR A 698 -19.85 -14.64 40.29
C THR A 698 -20.58 -14.76 41.61
N TRP A 699 -21.91 -14.64 41.57
CA TRP A 699 -22.78 -14.72 42.75
C TRP A 699 -24.22 -15.05 42.39
N THR A 700 -25.00 -15.48 43.38
CA THR A 700 -26.44 -15.76 43.20
C THR A 700 -27.29 -14.67 43.86
N GLY A 701 -28.39 -14.31 43.21
CA GLY A 701 -29.31 -13.26 43.62
C GLY A 701 -30.77 -13.63 43.33
N ARG A 702 -31.71 -13.04 44.07
CA ARG A 702 -33.13 -13.05 43.70
C ARG A 702 -33.44 -11.78 42.90
N PHE A 703 -33.98 -11.95 41.70
CA PHE A 703 -34.44 -10.84 40.87
C PHE A 703 -35.62 -10.12 41.56
N LYS A 704 -35.50 -8.80 41.81
CA LYS A 704 -36.64 -7.98 42.27
C LYS A 704 -37.37 -7.38 41.07
N TYR A 705 -36.69 -6.56 40.27
CA TYR A 705 -37.22 -5.97 39.05
C TYR A 705 -36.10 -5.54 38.10
N VAL A 706 -36.48 -5.20 36.86
CA VAL A 706 -35.62 -4.53 35.88
C VAL A 706 -36.29 -3.23 35.43
N ARG A 707 -35.50 -2.17 35.21
CA ARG A 707 -35.92 -0.94 34.55
C ARG A 707 -35.03 -0.60 33.37
N VAL A 708 -35.55 0.15 32.41
CA VAL A 708 -34.72 0.83 31.40
C VAL A 708 -34.15 2.11 32.03
N THR A 709 -32.87 2.41 31.79
CA THR A 709 -32.21 3.64 32.26
C THR A 709 -31.92 4.62 31.14
N GLU A 710 -31.40 4.12 30.03
CA GLU A 710 -31.01 4.90 28.87
C GLU A 710 -31.51 4.18 27.60
N ILE A 711 -31.98 4.94 26.61
CA ILE A 711 -32.40 4.44 25.30
C ILE A 711 -31.63 5.23 24.25
N ASP A 712 -30.57 4.63 23.68
CA ASP A 712 -29.78 5.28 22.65
C ASP A 712 -30.35 4.92 21.26
N ASN A 713 -30.90 5.89 20.54
CA ASN A 713 -31.28 5.74 19.14
C ASN A 713 -30.59 6.82 18.28
N SER A 714 -29.47 6.44 17.67
CA SER A 714 -28.66 7.28 16.79
C SER A 714 -29.39 7.64 15.48
N ALA A 715 -30.20 6.72 14.96
CA ALA A 715 -30.97 6.92 13.73
C ALA A 715 -32.10 7.95 13.95
N GLU A 716 -32.86 7.84 15.04
CA GLU A 716 -33.87 8.82 15.45
C GLU A 716 -33.24 10.20 15.70
N SER A 717 -32.11 10.24 16.41
CA SER A 717 -31.38 11.48 16.70
C SER A 717 -30.91 12.20 15.42
N ALA A 718 -30.44 11.45 14.42
CA ALA A 718 -30.03 12.00 13.13
C ALA A 718 -31.22 12.47 12.29
N ILE A 719 -32.31 11.70 12.23
CA ILE A 719 -33.53 12.06 11.48
C ILE A 719 -34.24 13.26 12.14
N ASN A 720 -34.07 13.45 13.46
CA ASN A 720 -34.51 14.65 14.18
C ASN A 720 -33.73 15.93 13.82
N MET A 721 -32.55 15.84 13.18
CA MET A 721 -31.84 17.01 12.63
C MET A 721 -32.33 17.41 11.22
N LEU A 722 -33.10 16.55 10.53
CA LEU A 722 -33.57 16.83 9.18
C LEU A 722 -34.84 17.70 9.19
N PRO A 723 -35.08 18.55 8.17
CA PRO A 723 -36.32 19.29 8.01
C PRO A 723 -37.54 18.35 8.04
N PHE A 724 -38.61 18.74 8.74
CA PHE A 724 -39.74 17.89 9.13
C PHE A 724 -40.23 16.94 8.02
N PHE A 725 -40.44 17.44 6.79
CA PHE A 725 -40.89 16.65 5.63
C PHE A 725 -39.90 15.53 5.24
N ILE A 726 -38.61 15.84 5.14
CA ILE A 726 -37.55 14.85 4.86
C ILE A 726 -37.41 13.89 6.03
N GLY A 727 -37.53 14.42 7.26
CA GLY A 727 -37.50 13.63 8.49
C GLY A 727 -38.59 12.55 8.50
N ASP A 728 -39.85 12.91 8.29
CA ASP A 728 -40.97 11.95 8.33
C ASP A 728 -40.92 10.93 7.19
N TRP A 729 -40.49 11.35 6.00
CA TRP A 729 -40.22 10.40 4.91
C TRP A 729 -39.14 9.38 5.29
N MET A 730 -38.03 9.83 5.90
CA MET A 730 -36.97 8.94 6.39
C MET A 730 -37.44 8.04 7.56
N ARG A 731 -38.30 8.54 8.47
CA ARG A 731 -38.92 7.75 9.56
C ARG A 731 -39.77 6.61 9.01
N CYS A 732 -40.50 6.82 7.92
CA CYS A 732 -41.31 5.79 7.27
C CYS A 732 -40.53 4.90 6.29
N LEU A 733 -39.38 5.33 5.78
CA LEU A 733 -38.54 4.54 4.88
C LEU A 733 -37.66 3.51 5.62
N TYR A 734 -37.14 3.88 6.80
CA TYR A 734 -36.25 3.03 7.59
C TYR A 734 -36.87 2.50 8.89
N GLY A 735 -37.94 3.13 9.37
CA GLY A 735 -38.73 2.67 10.51
C GLY A 735 -39.96 1.88 10.07
N ASP A 736 -40.78 1.49 11.05
CA ASP A 736 -42.02 0.75 10.86
C ASP A 736 -43.22 1.71 11.10
N ALA A 737 -44.31 1.54 10.35
CA ALA A 737 -45.53 2.31 10.54
C ALA A 737 -46.33 1.77 11.75
N TYR A 738 -46.89 2.66 12.59
CA TYR A 738 -47.76 2.20 13.68
C TYR A 738 -48.97 1.43 13.11
N PRO A 739 -49.41 0.31 13.72
CA PRO A 739 -50.52 -0.50 13.22
C PRO A 739 -51.87 0.25 13.20
N ALA A 740 -52.88 -0.33 12.57
CA ALA A 740 -54.25 0.18 12.58
C ALA A 740 -55.08 -0.54 13.64
N CYS A 741 -55.97 0.18 14.33
CA CYS A 741 -56.75 -0.35 15.44
C CYS A 741 -57.94 -1.15 14.89
N SER A 742 -57.73 -2.42 14.58
CA SER A 742 -58.79 -3.35 14.17
C SER A 742 -59.44 -4.00 15.40
N PRO A 743 -60.78 -3.96 15.55
CA PRO A 743 -61.47 -4.60 16.67
C PRO A 743 -61.57 -6.11 16.46
N GLY A 744 -60.49 -6.83 16.79
CA GLY A 744 -60.46 -8.30 16.83
C GLY A 744 -59.12 -8.91 16.38
N ASN A 745 -58.63 -9.88 17.14
CA ASN A 745 -57.49 -10.77 16.82
C ASN A 745 -56.13 -10.11 16.52
N ALA A 746 -55.88 -8.88 16.98
CA ALA A 746 -54.53 -8.33 17.11
C ALA A 746 -53.79 -8.94 18.31
N SER A 747 -52.46 -8.99 18.29
CA SER A 747 -51.68 -9.29 19.50
C SER A 747 -51.72 -8.12 20.48
N THR A 748 -51.49 -8.39 21.78
CA THR A 748 -51.53 -7.35 22.83
C THR A 748 -50.55 -6.20 22.55
N ALA A 749 -49.37 -6.51 22.01
CA ALA A 749 -48.37 -5.51 21.62
C ALA A 749 -48.83 -4.64 20.44
N GLU A 750 -49.55 -5.19 19.46
CA GLU A 750 -50.09 -4.41 18.34
C GLU A 750 -51.24 -3.50 18.77
N GLU A 751 -52.07 -3.95 19.72
CA GLU A 751 -53.12 -3.11 20.30
C GLU A 751 -52.53 -1.95 21.11
N GLU A 752 -51.53 -2.21 21.96
CA GLU A 752 -50.78 -1.17 22.68
C GLU A 752 -50.09 -0.19 21.71
N LEU A 753 -49.43 -0.68 20.66
CA LEU A 753 -48.81 0.16 19.63
C LEU A 753 -49.84 1.01 18.87
N CYS A 754 -51.05 0.51 18.59
CA CYS A 754 -52.08 1.35 17.98
C CYS A 754 -52.68 2.38 18.96
N ARG A 755 -52.83 2.04 20.25
CA ARG A 755 -53.21 3.05 21.26
C ARG A 755 -52.15 4.16 21.34
N LEU A 756 -50.86 3.82 21.28
CA LEU A 756 -49.76 4.78 21.20
C LEU A 756 -49.80 5.65 19.93
N LYS A 757 -50.26 5.12 18.79
CA LYS A 757 -50.42 5.87 17.53
C LYS A 757 -51.30 7.11 17.69
N GLN A 758 -52.34 7.05 18.53
CA GLN A 758 -53.25 8.17 18.79
C GLN A 758 -52.58 9.32 19.57
N LEU A 759 -51.45 9.04 20.24
CA LEU A 759 -50.65 10.00 21.01
C LEU A 759 -49.34 10.36 20.28
N ALA A 760 -49.00 9.67 19.19
CA ALA A 760 -47.76 9.83 18.46
C ALA A 760 -47.80 11.03 17.51
N LYS A 761 -46.77 11.88 17.56
CA LYS A 761 -46.63 13.05 16.66
C LYS A 761 -46.34 12.68 15.20
N HIS A 762 -45.89 11.45 14.94
CA HIS A 762 -45.41 10.99 13.63
C HIS A 762 -46.06 9.64 13.26
N PRO A 763 -46.38 9.39 11.98
CA PRO A 763 -47.11 8.18 11.56
C PRO A 763 -46.27 6.88 11.59
N CYS A 764 -44.93 7.00 11.64
CA CYS A 764 -43.97 5.90 11.65
C CYS A 764 -42.92 6.10 12.74
N HIS A 765 -42.35 5.01 13.25
CA HIS A 765 -41.36 5.01 14.32
C HIS A 765 -40.08 4.24 13.94
N ILE A 766 -38.92 4.69 14.40
CA ILE A 766 -37.62 4.01 14.14
C ILE A 766 -37.08 3.28 15.39
N LYS A 767 -37.98 2.88 16.30
CA LYS A 767 -37.65 2.22 17.59
C LYS A 767 -37.01 0.83 17.45
N LYS A 768 -37.05 0.23 16.25
CA LYS A 768 -36.28 -0.95 15.84
C LYS A 768 -34.76 -0.78 16.03
N PHE A 769 -34.26 0.46 16.06
CA PHE A 769 -32.85 0.81 16.25
C PHE A 769 -32.53 1.26 17.69
N ASP A 770 -33.48 1.18 18.63
CA ASP A 770 -33.26 1.51 20.04
C ASP A 770 -32.24 0.55 20.69
N ARG A 771 -31.20 1.10 21.30
CA ARG A 771 -30.31 0.37 22.21
C ARG A 771 -30.66 0.68 23.65
N TYR A 772 -31.34 -0.27 24.30
CA TYR A 772 -31.71 -0.19 25.71
C TYR A 772 -30.50 -0.48 26.62
N LYS A 773 -30.29 0.36 27.63
CA LYS A 773 -29.50 0.00 28.81
C LYS A 773 -30.44 -0.32 29.97
N PHE A 774 -30.25 -1.49 30.57
CA PHE A 774 -31.07 -1.95 31.68
C PHE A 774 -30.37 -1.75 33.02
N GLU A 775 -31.17 -1.50 34.05
CA GLU A 775 -30.76 -1.54 35.44
C GLU A 775 -31.60 -2.58 36.17
N ILE A 776 -30.94 -3.56 36.78
CA ILE A 776 -31.56 -4.69 37.46
C ILE A 776 -31.34 -4.53 38.95
N THR A 777 -32.42 -4.59 39.73
CA THR A 777 -32.36 -4.58 41.19
C THR A 777 -32.46 -6.01 41.70
N VAL A 778 -31.45 -6.42 42.48
CA VAL A 778 -31.26 -7.81 42.91
C VAL A 778 -31.13 -7.87 44.43
N GLY A 779 -32.00 -8.66 45.06
CA GLY A 779 -31.93 -8.97 46.48
C GLY A 779 -30.95 -10.10 46.78
N MET A 780 -30.14 -9.95 47.83
CA MET A 780 -29.20 -10.98 48.28
C MET A 780 -29.92 -12.20 48.88
N PRO A 781 -29.53 -13.44 48.53
CA PRO A 781 -30.14 -14.65 49.08
C PRO A 781 -29.54 -14.97 50.45
N TYR A 782 -30.03 -14.28 51.49
CA TYR A 782 -29.67 -14.59 52.87
C TYR A 782 -30.16 -15.99 53.27
N ARG A 783 -29.25 -16.96 53.37
CA ARG A 783 -29.48 -18.19 54.14
C ARG A 783 -29.36 -17.85 55.63
N GLY A 784 -30.49 -17.65 56.30
CA GLY A 784 -30.55 -17.76 57.75
C GLY A 784 -30.15 -19.17 58.21
N ALA A 785 -29.48 -19.27 59.35
CA ALA A 785 -29.03 -20.57 59.88
C ALA A 785 -30.20 -21.52 60.19
N ASN A 786 -31.35 -20.96 60.58
CA ASN A 786 -32.65 -21.63 60.62
C ASN A 786 -33.50 -21.13 59.45
N GLY A 787 -34.22 -22.02 58.76
CA GLY A 787 -34.91 -21.76 57.50
C GLY A 787 -36.17 -20.88 57.55
N SER A 788 -36.38 -20.12 58.62
CA SER A 788 -37.44 -19.12 58.74
C SER A 788 -37.13 -17.88 57.92
N ARG A 789 -38.09 -17.40 57.12
CA ARG A 789 -38.03 -16.04 56.55
C ARG A 789 -37.92 -15.01 57.66
N SER A 790 -36.88 -14.20 57.64
CA SER A 790 -36.83 -12.97 58.44
C SER A 790 -37.55 -11.83 57.68
N PRO A 791 -38.05 -10.80 58.38
CA PRO A 791 -38.60 -9.60 57.74
C PRO A 791 -37.58 -8.77 56.94
N GLU A 792 -36.31 -9.18 56.88
CA GLU A 792 -35.23 -8.44 56.21
C GLU A 792 -35.17 -8.65 54.68
N GLU A 793 -36.01 -9.51 54.08
CA GLU A 793 -36.04 -9.72 52.61
C GLU A 793 -36.39 -8.43 51.81
N ASP A 794 -37.12 -7.50 52.45
CA ASP A 794 -37.60 -6.23 51.84
C ASP A 794 -36.79 -4.98 52.24
N ASP A 795 -35.69 -5.12 52.98
CA ASP A 795 -34.82 -3.98 53.32
C ASP A 795 -34.05 -3.49 52.07
N VAL A 796 -34.63 -2.50 51.40
CA VAL A 796 -34.11 -1.87 50.17
C VAL A 796 -32.65 -1.41 50.32
N THR A 797 -32.18 -1.11 51.55
CA THR A 797 -30.78 -0.69 51.77
C THR A 797 -29.74 -1.80 51.56
N LYS A 798 -30.17 -3.03 51.32
CA LYS A 798 -29.35 -4.22 51.02
C LYS A 798 -29.40 -4.64 49.55
N ASP A 799 -30.19 -3.98 48.71
CA ASP A 799 -30.35 -4.35 47.29
C ASP A 799 -29.15 -3.91 46.44
N ILE A 800 -28.76 -4.78 45.50
CA ILE A 800 -27.64 -4.57 44.57
C ILE A 800 -28.19 -4.10 43.23
N VAL A 801 -27.47 -3.14 42.61
CA VAL A 801 -27.83 -2.53 41.33
C VAL A 801 -26.86 -3.01 40.24
N LEU A 802 -27.39 -3.59 39.17
CA LEU A 802 -26.60 -4.06 38.02
C LEU A 802 -26.97 -3.32 36.74
N ARG A 803 -25.98 -2.79 36.03
CA ARG A 803 -26.12 -2.31 34.64
C ARG A 803 -25.97 -3.47 33.67
N ALA A 804 -26.87 -3.57 32.69
CA ALA A 804 -26.83 -4.58 31.64
C ALA A 804 -27.05 -3.96 30.26
N SER A 805 -26.35 -4.48 29.25
CA SER A 805 -26.47 -4.06 27.85
C SER A 805 -27.74 -4.63 27.20
N GLY A 806 -28.10 -4.08 26.02
CA GLY A 806 -29.26 -4.50 25.25
C GLY A 806 -29.25 -5.98 24.82
N GLU A 807 -28.08 -6.63 24.80
CA GLU A 807 -27.91 -8.07 24.54
C GLU A 807 -28.73 -8.95 25.50
N PHE A 808 -28.99 -8.47 26.72
CA PHE A 808 -29.75 -9.20 27.73
C PHE A 808 -31.27 -8.96 27.66
N LYS A 809 -31.78 -8.13 26.72
CA LYS A 809 -33.19 -7.71 26.64
C LYS A 809 -34.17 -8.87 26.77
N ASP A 810 -34.06 -9.87 25.91
CA ASP A 810 -35.06 -10.94 25.80
C ASP A 810 -35.03 -11.88 27.03
N VAL A 811 -33.86 -12.03 27.66
CA VAL A 811 -33.72 -12.71 28.95
C VAL A 811 -34.41 -11.91 30.04
N LEU A 812 -34.07 -10.61 30.19
CA LEU A 812 -34.51 -9.77 31.30
C LEU A 812 -36.02 -9.50 31.29
N LEU A 813 -36.63 -9.36 30.11
CA LEU A 813 -38.07 -9.22 29.96
C LEU A 813 -38.85 -10.51 30.28
N GLY A 814 -38.19 -11.68 30.21
CA GLY A 814 -38.76 -12.97 30.58
C GLY A 814 -38.65 -13.34 32.08
N LEU A 815 -37.94 -12.55 32.88
CA LEU A 815 -37.73 -12.84 34.31
C LEU A 815 -38.93 -12.47 35.18
N ARG A 816 -39.24 -13.32 36.17
CA ARG A 816 -40.25 -13.05 37.19
C ARG A 816 -39.62 -12.64 38.52
N GLN A 817 -40.30 -11.77 39.25
CA GLN A 817 -39.90 -11.39 40.61
C GLN A 817 -39.75 -12.63 41.50
N GLY A 818 -38.65 -12.69 42.27
CA GLY A 818 -38.30 -13.81 43.13
C GLY A 818 -37.49 -14.94 42.47
N SER A 819 -37.33 -14.96 41.13
CA SER A 819 -36.48 -15.95 40.45
C SER A 819 -35.04 -15.93 40.96
N LEU A 820 -34.48 -17.13 41.21
CA LEU A 820 -33.10 -17.30 41.64
C LEU A 820 -32.17 -17.41 40.43
N ILE A 821 -31.18 -16.53 40.37
CA ILE A 821 -30.32 -16.31 39.21
C ILE A 821 -28.86 -16.22 39.67
N GLU A 822 -27.96 -16.81 38.90
CA GLU A 822 -26.52 -16.60 38.96
C GLU A 822 -26.14 -15.44 38.02
N PHE A 823 -25.49 -14.43 38.59
CA PHE A 823 -24.96 -13.26 37.90
C PHE A 823 -23.43 -13.34 37.86
N SER A 824 -22.83 -13.00 36.72
CA SER A 824 -21.40 -12.74 36.61
C SER A 824 -21.19 -11.28 36.25
N THR A 825 -20.50 -10.55 37.12
CA THR A 825 -20.40 -9.10 37.08
C THR A 825 -18.94 -8.67 37.18
N VAL A 826 -18.56 -7.57 36.54
CA VAL A 826 -17.26 -6.93 36.77
C VAL A 826 -17.40 -5.83 37.80
N LEU A 827 -16.46 -5.79 38.73
CA LEU A 827 -16.30 -4.71 39.69
C LEU A 827 -15.77 -3.47 38.95
N GLU A 828 -16.63 -2.46 38.78
CA GLU A 828 -16.31 -1.21 38.05
C GLU A 828 -16.99 -0.01 38.75
N GLY A 829 -16.37 1.17 38.66
CA GLY A 829 -16.92 2.42 39.17
C GLY A 829 -16.75 2.60 40.69
N ARG A 830 -17.81 3.08 41.37
CA ARG A 830 -17.74 3.47 42.80
C ARG A 830 -17.83 2.26 43.74
N LEU A 831 -16.84 1.38 43.66
CA LEU A 831 -16.64 0.23 44.55
C LEU A 831 -16.55 0.67 46.00
N GLY A 832 -17.18 -0.07 46.92
CA GLY A 832 -17.27 0.33 48.33
C GLY A 832 -18.17 1.54 48.63
N SER A 833 -19.10 1.89 47.73
CA SER A 833 -20.15 2.89 48.00
C SER A 833 -21.47 2.26 48.44
N LYS A 834 -22.40 3.06 49.00
CA LYS A 834 -23.71 2.59 49.49
C LYS A 834 -24.56 1.89 48.41
N TRP A 835 -24.43 2.33 47.16
CA TRP A 835 -25.16 1.81 46.01
C TRP A 835 -24.16 1.52 44.88
N PRO A 836 -23.40 0.42 44.96
CA PRO A 836 -22.42 0.10 43.94
C PRO A 836 -23.15 -0.43 42.70
N VAL A 837 -22.76 0.07 41.52
CA VAL A 837 -23.39 -0.24 40.23
C VAL A 837 -22.39 -1.04 39.41
N PHE A 838 -22.61 -2.34 39.25
CA PHE A 838 -21.69 -3.24 38.54
C PHE A 838 -22.16 -3.53 37.11
N GLU A 839 -21.24 -3.77 36.16
CA GLU A 839 -21.63 -4.22 34.82
C GLU A 839 -21.86 -5.74 34.79
N LEU A 840 -23.00 -6.15 34.25
CA LEU A 840 -23.36 -7.54 33.98
C LEU A 840 -22.61 -8.07 32.74
N LYS A 841 -21.82 -9.14 32.92
CA LYS A 841 -21.14 -9.86 31.83
C LYS A 841 -21.80 -11.19 31.48
N ALA A 842 -22.49 -11.86 32.42
CA ALA A 842 -23.26 -13.06 32.14
C ALA A 842 -24.41 -13.27 33.12
N ILE A 843 -25.46 -13.96 32.67
CA ILE A 843 -26.65 -14.32 33.43
C ILE A 843 -27.03 -15.78 33.19
N SER A 844 -27.40 -16.49 34.26
CA SER A 844 -27.60 -17.93 34.31
C SER A 844 -28.77 -18.21 35.27
N CYS A 845 -29.94 -18.63 34.78
CA CYS A 845 -31.09 -18.80 35.67
C CYS A 845 -31.11 -20.20 36.29
N LEU A 846 -31.22 -20.26 37.62
CA LEU A 846 -31.20 -21.50 38.39
C LEU A 846 -32.60 -22.03 38.69
N ASN A 847 -33.62 -21.16 38.69
CA ASN A 847 -35.01 -21.52 38.93
C ASN A 847 -35.97 -20.58 38.16
N CYS A 848 -35.99 -20.72 36.83
CA CYS A 848 -36.92 -20.04 35.93
C CYS A 848 -37.94 -21.04 35.36
N MET A 849 -39.23 -20.70 35.41
CA MET A 849 -40.32 -21.52 34.86
C MET A 849 -40.48 -21.35 33.33
N ALA A 850 -39.85 -20.33 32.74
CA ALA A 850 -39.82 -20.16 31.30
C ALA A 850 -38.69 -21.01 30.68
N GLN A 851 -38.98 -21.71 29.59
CA GLN A 851 -37.96 -22.35 28.75
C GLN A 851 -37.20 -21.27 27.97
N LEU A 852 -36.14 -20.73 28.56
CA LEU A 852 -35.12 -20.04 27.77
C LEU A 852 -34.48 -21.03 26.79
N SER A 853 -34.12 -20.53 25.61
CA SER A 853 -33.45 -21.30 24.55
C SER A 853 -32.11 -21.89 25.05
N PRO A 854 -31.54 -22.94 24.41
CA PRO A 854 -30.69 -23.93 25.08
C PRO A 854 -29.33 -23.44 25.63
N ALA A 855 -28.99 -22.16 25.49
CA ALA A 855 -27.89 -21.53 26.20
C ALA A 855 -28.26 -21.28 27.68
N ARG A 856 -28.01 -22.27 28.56
CA ARG A 856 -28.21 -22.17 30.03
C ARG A 856 -27.56 -20.94 30.68
N ARG A 857 -26.55 -20.36 30.04
CA ARG A 857 -25.81 -19.16 30.46
C ARG A 857 -25.71 -18.22 29.26
N HIS A 858 -26.33 -17.05 29.35
CA HIS A 858 -26.17 -15.97 28.38
C HIS A 858 -24.97 -15.10 28.79
N VAL A 859 -24.10 -14.76 27.84
CA VAL A 859 -22.83 -14.04 28.08
C VAL A 859 -22.74 -12.88 27.10
N LYS A 860 -22.28 -11.72 27.59
CA LYS A 860 -21.97 -10.53 26.79
C LYS A 860 -20.90 -10.88 25.74
N ILE A 861 -21.12 -10.53 24.48
CA ILE A 861 -20.23 -10.93 23.38
C ILE A 861 -19.06 -9.95 23.28
N GLU A 862 -18.01 -10.20 24.06
CA GLU A 862 -16.78 -9.40 24.06
C GLU A 862 -15.78 -9.98 23.04
N ARG A 863 -15.37 -9.20 22.03
CA ARG A 863 -14.40 -9.61 21.00
C ARG A 863 -12.97 -9.55 21.55
N ASP A 864 -12.33 -10.70 21.74
CA ASP A 864 -10.94 -10.81 22.19
C ASP A 864 -9.93 -10.40 21.10
N TRP A 865 -9.77 -9.09 20.90
CA TRP A 865 -8.84 -8.51 19.93
C TRP A 865 -7.40 -9.01 20.07
N ARG A 866 -6.94 -9.24 21.31
CA ARG A 866 -5.62 -9.83 21.59
C ARG A 866 -5.47 -11.24 21.01
N SER A 867 -6.51 -12.07 21.09
CA SER A 867 -6.51 -13.41 20.50
C SER A 867 -6.47 -13.33 18.97
N THR A 868 -7.29 -12.46 18.37
CA THR A 868 -7.31 -12.21 16.92
C THR A 868 -5.96 -11.71 16.39
N VAL A 869 -5.34 -10.73 17.05
CA VAL A 869 -4.02 -10.19 16.66
C VAL A 869 -2.91 -11.21 16.89
N HIS A 870 -2.96 -12.01 17.96
CA HIS A 870 -1.99 -13.08 18.19
C HIS A 870 -2.11 -14.18 17.13
N GLY A 871 -3.33 -14.55 16.73
CA GLY A 871 -3.59 -15.44 15.59
C GLY A 871 -3.06 -14.90 14.27
N ALA A 872 -3.18 -13.59 14.01
CA ALA A 872 -2.61 -12.96 12.82
C ALA A 872 -1.07 -12.93 12.84
N VAL A 873 -0.45 -12.69 14.00
CA VAL A 873 1.02 -12.77 14.17
C VAL A 873 1.51 -14.21 14.00
N LYS A 874 0.78 -15.19 14.53
CA LYS A 874 1.05 -16.63 14.34
C LYS A 874 0.99 -17.00 12.86
N PHE A 875 -0.10 -16.67 12.17
CA PHE A 875 -0.26 -16.89 10.74
C PHE A 875 0.85 -16.21 9.92
N ALA A 876 1.25 -14.98 10.27
CA ALA A 876 2.34 -14.29 9.60
C ALA A 876 3.71 -14.95 9.85
N PHE A 877 3.96 -15.48 11.05
CA PHE A 877 5.16 -16.27 11.33
C PHE A 877 5.16 -17.59 10.53
N ASP A 878 4.05 -18.32 10.56
CA ASP A 878 3.88 -19.58 9.83
C ASP A 878 4.09 -19.35 8.32
N PHE A 879 3.54 -18.28 7.73
CA PHE A 879 3.73 -17.94 6.31
C PHE A 879 5.21 -17.82 5.90
N PHE A 880 6.08 -17.29 6.76
CA PHE A 880 7.50 -17.06 6.43
C PHE A 880 8.46 -18.17 6.87
N PHE A 881 8.07 -19.02 7.82
CA PHE A 881 8.98 -20.02 8.42
C PHE A 881 8.49 -21.47 8.35
N PHE A 882 7.23 -21.73 8.02
CA PHE A 882 6.77 -23.07 7.64
C PHE A 882 7.50 -23.51 6.35
N PRO A 883 7.84 -24.79 6.17
CA PRO A 883 7.57 -25.94 7.03
C PRO A 883 8.55 -26.16 8.20
N PHE A 884 9.64 -25.39 8.30
CA PHE A 884 10.66 -25.62 9.33
C PHE A 884 10.20 -25.26 10.73
N LEU A 885 9.62 -24.06 10.91
CA LEU A 885 9.14 -23.57 12.18
C LEU A 885 7.66 -23.21 12.05
N SER A 886 6.86 -23.56 13.05
CA SER A 886 5.50 -23.03 13.24
C SER A 886 5.40 -22.37 14.61
N ALA A 887 4.59 -21.33 14.74
CA ALA A 887 4.29 -20.75 16.04
C ALA A 887 3.42 -21.71 16.88
N ALA A 888 3.63 -21.72 18.20
CA ALA A 888 2.91 -22.59 19.15
C ALA A 888 1.40 -22.28 19.18
#